data_AF-A0A0L0DUQ4-F1
#
_entry.id   AF-A0A0L0DUQ4-F1
#
_cell.length_a   1.000
_cell.length_b   1.000
_cell.length_c   1.000
_cell.angle_alpha   90.00
_cell.angle_beta   90.00
_cell.angle_gamma   90.00
#
_symmetry.space_group_name_H-M   'P 1'
#
loop_
_entity.id
_entity.type
_entity.pdbx_description
1 polymer ?
#
loop_
_entity_poly.entity_id
_entity_poly.type
_entity_poly.pdbx_seq_one_letter_code
_entity_poly.pdbx_strand_id
1 'polypeptide(L)'
;MKFDGKTKAVLAEWPLTYIKRCASTRSTFTVDFGMHEEAYHTYQTSEGESIQAVIEGYQHLAKSREEQAAEDEKLRQARGPSLEEQEAEASAATKAKDEKRRSRVPGADSSDSSAAGPSGGGGDGIQRGAAGEIVVDASEVSVKLNQIGLADLNVELVYVTKLITNALEDVAAPAAAAPVADESWRREAMTTVRGTISEHTVRLCIAVAKVIAAVVVLKADDFEAGLLYSAVKLMGEAVTQLVTACRAIGALAEGMVGVMVVDMCRMVITASLRVVTAATRAAVALADSRVDAAMRDELLSAAQTTGNAAWELLRRANANDVQDGHFKVMEKALAAAARAVTIVVACAKMSSEALPQSTAKDAVVDAAMDVYTCVTHMTATARVTLPSILNEVSLSELEACTADVLDAIAVVIATIQSSGLTGDHIANATAAQTAAQEALEALLAAARDPGDRASFEDLLRNAYEHVSAAISSLIKHGSDPTAMLQYVKAAGSTATDLVNSLNRAAELSSDPELRNRLLAAANQVSQFAQALVLAAKNSLANPGDADAAFKVSQIGMKLDALVQQLLLDFSVALADPNLGDEFDDFSALVNASKNLGTKVRKFSAAATGADGADGGAPKRSGGGLLAAAAAARALGPGQ
;
A
#
# COMPACT_ATOMS: atom_id res chain seq x y z
N MET A 1 -18.41 17.34 36.05
CA MET A 1 -19.82 17.10 35.67
C MET A 1 -20.50 18.43 35.36
N LYS A 2 -21.40 18.46 34.37
CA LYS A 2 -22.29 19.57 34.00
C LYS A 2 -23.72 19.17 34.32
N PHE A 3 -24.46 20.08 34.95
CA PHE A 3 -25.84 19.85 35.38
C PHE A 3 -26.80 20.81 34.67
N ASP A 4 -28.04 20.36 34.45
CA ASP A 4 -29.12 21.23 34.02
C ASP A 4 -29.56 22.17 35.15
N GLY A 5 -29.73 23.45 34.84
CA GLY A 5 -30.00 24.49 35.84
C GLY A 5 -31.34 24.31 36.57
N LYS A 6 -32.35 23.78 35.88
CA LYS A 6 -33.74 23.66 36.39
C LYS A 6 -34.03 22.28 36.96
N THR A 7 -33.65 21.22 36.25
CA THR A 7 -33.98 19.83 36.61
C THR A 7 -32.91 19.16 37.47
N LYS A 8 -31.71 19.76 37.56
CA LYS A 8 -30.54 19.19 38.26
C LYS A 8 -30.08 17.83 37.71
N ALA A 9 -30.54 17.44 36.52
CA ALA A 9 -30.07 16.24 35.85
C ALA A 9 -28.62 16.44 35.38
N VAL A 10 -27.83 15.36 35.40
CA VAL A 10 -26.47 15.34 34.83
C VAL A 10 -26.58 15.40 33.31
N LEU A 11 -26.02 16.45 32.70
CA LEU A 11 -25.97 16.63 31.26
C LEU A 11 -24.70 16.03 30.64
N ALA A 12 -23.59 16.09 31.37
CA ALA A 12 -22.31 15.52 30.93
C ALA A 12 -21.38 15.29 32.13
N GLU A 13 -20.49 14.30 32.02
CA GLU A 13 -19.47 13.98 33.02
C GLU A 13 -18.13 13.80 32.34
N TRP A 14 -17.10 14.49 32.86
CA TRP A 14 -15.73 14.39 32.36
C TRP A 14 -14.81 14.03 33.53
N PRO A 15 -14.03 12.94 33.40
CA PRO A 15 -12.93 12.63 34.31
C PRO A 15 -11.88 13.75 34.34
N LEU A 16 -11.20 13.92 35.47
CA LEU A 16 -10.15 14.94 35.62
C LEU A 16 -8.98 14.74 34.62
N THR A 17 -8.71 13.50 34.22
CA THR A 17 -7.67 13.14 33.25
C THR A 17 -7.95 13.66 31.83
N TYR A 18 -9.20 14.00 31.50
CA TYR A 18 -9.56 14.51 30.18
C TYR A 18 -9.29 16.01 30.03
N ILE A 19 -9.05 16.72 31.13
CA ILE A 19 -8.77 18.17 31.09
C ILE A 19 -7.33 18.37 30.63
N LYS A 20 -7.15 18.88 29.41
CA LYS A 20 -5.82 19.19 28.84
C LYS A 20 -5.28 20.51 29.36
N ARG A 21 -6.12 21.55 29.35
CA ARG A 21 -5.80 22.89 29.87
C ARG A 21 -7.06 23.59 30.35
N CYS A 22 -6.89 24.45 31.34
CA CYS A 22 -7.92 25.39 31.74
C CYS A 22 -7.32 26.80 31.84
N ALA A 23 -8.14 27.80 31.59
CA ALA A 23 -7.74 29.21 31.64
C ALA A 23 -8.87 30.03 32.25
N SER A 24 -8.51 30.96 33.12
CA SER A 24 -9.45 31.88 33.75
C SER A 24 -9.15 33.34 33.40
N THR A 25 -10.19 34.15 33.40
CA THR A 25 -10.16 35.61 33.29
C THR A 25 -11.14 36.15 34.33
N ARG A 26 -11.11 37.47 34.63
CA ARG A 26 -11.94 38.11 35.67
C ARG A 26 -13.44 37.82 35.62
N SER A 27 -13.98 37.41 34.47
CA SER A 27 -15.40 37.12 34.28
C SER A 27 -15.70 35.81 33.55
N THR A 28 -14.67 35.04 33.16
CA THR A 28 -14.85 33.84 32.34
C THR A 28 -13.86 32.75 32.74
N PHE A 29 -14.30 31.50 32.61
CA PHE A 29 -13.48 30.31 32.81
C PHE A 29 -13.67 29.38 31.62
N THR A 30 -12.57 28.98 31.00
CA THR A 30 -12.56 28.14 29.81
C THR A 30 -11.80 26.84 30.08
N VAL A 31 -12.38 25.71 29.69
CA VAL A 31 -11.77 24.38 29.78
C VAL A 31 -11.67 23.76 28.40
N ASP A 32 -10.50 23.19 28.12
CA ASP A 32 -10.20 22.41 26.94
C ASP A 32 -10.02 20.94 27.35
N PHE A 33 -10.87 20.07 26.79
CA PHE A 33 -10.81 18.63 26.99
C PHE A 33 -9.97 17.90 25.91
N GLY A 34 -9.30 18.65 25.02
CA GLY A 34 -8.42 18.10 23.99
C GLY A 34 -9.17 17.25 22.97
N MET A 35 -8.67 16.04 22.70
CA MET A 35 -9.29 15.13 21.73
C MET A 35 -10.62 14.53 22.21
N HIS A 36 -10.99 14.71 23.48
CA HIS A 36 -12.22 14.16 24.03
C HIS A 36 -13.46 15.00 23.70
N GLU A 37 -13.28 16.29 23.35
CA GLU A 37 -14.34 17.15 22.83
C GLU A 37 -13.79 18.20 21.86
N GLU A 38 -14.46 18.36 20.71
CA GLU A 38 -14.01 19.25 19.63
C GLU A 38 -14.10 20.76 19.96
N ALA A 39 -14.81 21.14 21.04
CA ALA A 39 -15.10 22.53 21.37
C ALA A 39 -14.68 22.91 22.80
N TYR A 40 -14.13 24.12 22.95
CA TYR A 40 -13.84 24.72 24.25
C TYR A 40 -15.13 25.05 25.02
N HIS A 41 -15.22 24.64 26.28
CA HIS A 41 -16.33 25.04 27.15
C HIS A 41 -15.95 26.30 27.91
N THR A 42 -16.63 27.40 27.60
CA THR A 42 -16.45 28.67 28.29
C THR A 42 -17.68 28.99 29.14
N TYR A 43 -17.43 29.30 30.41
CA TYR A 43 -18.43 29.64 31.41
C TYR A 43 -18.20 31.05 31.90
N GLN A 44 -19.27 31.83 32.06
CA GLN A 44 -19.18 33.14 32.69
C GLN A 44 -19.19 32.97 34.21
N THR A 45 -18.09 33.33 34.87
CA THR A 45 -17.93 33.20 36.33
C THR A 45 -16.89 34.18 36.84
N SER A 46 -17.12 34.74 38.03
CA SER A 46 -16.15 35.58 38.75
C SER A 46 -15.15 34.77 39.58
N GLU A 47 -15.35 33.45 39.73
CA GLU A 47 -14.52 32.57 40.57
C GLU A 47 -13.56 31.70 39.74
N GLY A 48 -13.33 32.05 38.47
CA GLY A 48 -12.53 31.25 37.53
C GLY A 48 -11.12 30.93 38.03
N GLU A 49 -10.44 31.88 38.67
CA GLU A 49 -9.09 31.69 39.22
C GLU A 49 -9.06 30.66 40.36
N SER A 50 -10.07 30.66 41.22
CA SER A 50 -10.18 29.68 42.32
C SER A 50 -10.47 28.28 41.80
N ILE A 51 -11.33 28.16 40.80
CA ILE A 51 -11.67 26.88 40.15
C ILE A 51 -10.42 26.31 39.45
N GLN A 52 -9.68 27.15 38.73
CA GLN A 52 -8.43 26.77 38.06
C GLN A 52 -7.41 26.22 39.06
N ALA A 53 -7.16 26.92 40.17
CA ALA A 53 -6.19 26.48 41.19
C ALA A 53 -6.55 25.12 41.80
N VAL A 54 -7.84 24.84 42.01
CA VAL A 54 -8.30 23.54 42.51
C VAL A 54 -8.05 22.43 41.49
N ILE A 55 -8.35 22.67 40.22
CA ILE A 55 -8.12 21.68 39.13
C ILE A 55 -6.63 21.37 38.99
N GLU A 56 -5.78 22.39 38.96
CA GLU A 56 -4.31 22.24 38.89
C GLU A 56 -3.76 21.49 40.10
N GLY A 57 -4.27 21.79 41.30
CA GLY A 57 -3.90 21.07 42.53
C GLY A 57 -4.24 19.58 42.48
N TYR A 58 -5.42 19.21 41.97
CA TYR A 58 -5.79 17.80 41.81
C TYR A 58 -5.01 17.11 40.69
N GLN A 59 -4.68 17.80 39.60
CA GLN A 59 -3.80 17.26 38.54
C GLN A 59 -2.39 16.98 39.08
N HIS A 60 -1.87 17.87 39.92
CA HIS A 60 -0.59 17.68 40.60
C HIS A 60 -0.62 16.48 41.56
N LEU A 61 -1.68 16.35 42.37
CA LEU A 61 -1.85 15.20 43.27
C LEU A 61 -2.00 13.88 42.52
N ALA A 62 -2.67 13.88 41.37
CA ALA A 62 -2.80 12.69 40.52
C ALA A 62 -1.44 12.25 39.98
N LYS A 63 -0.64 13.19 39.44
CA LYS A 63 0.72 12.92 38.96
C LYS A 63 1.64 12.46 40.09
N SER A 64 1.59 13.11 41.26
CA SER A 64 2.41 12.74 42.42
C SER A 64 2.09 11.32 42.93
N ARG A 65 0.83 10.88 42.89
CA ARG A 65 0.46 9.49 43.21
C ARG A 65 0.96 8.49 42.18
N GLU A 66 0.92 8.84 40.90
CA GLU A 66 1.42 7.99 39.82
C GLU A 66 2.95 7.83 39.91
N GLU A 67 3.67 8.91 40.22
CA GLU A 67 5.11 8.89 40.49
C GLU A 67 5.47 8.05 41.72
N GLN A 68 4.72 8.18 42.83
CA GLN A 68 4.90 7.34 44.02
C GLN A 68 4.62 5.86 43.74
N ALA A 69 3.57 5.53 42.98
CA ALA A 69 3.28 4.16 42.60
C ALA A 69 4.37 3.58 41.68
N ALA A 70 4.92 4.39 40.77
CA ALA A 70 6.04 4.00 39.92
C ALA A 70 7.35 3.84 40.71
N GLU A 71 7.57 4.63 41.76
CA GLU A 71 8.72 4.51 42.67
C GLU A 71 8.60 3.27 43.56
N ASP A 72 7.42 2.98 44.10
CA ASP A 72 7.14 1.78 44.89
C ASP A 72 7.29 0.50 44.05
N GLU A 73 6.86 0.53 42.79
CA GLU A 73 7.05 -0.58 41.85
C GLU A 73 8.54 -0.78 41.49
N LYS A 74 9.29 0.30 41.30
CA LYS A 74 10.75 0.22 41.12
C LYS A 74 11.45 -0.32 42.38
N LEU A 75 10.99 0.07 43.56
CA LEU A 75 11.53 -0.43 44.83
C LEU A 75 11.19 -1.92 45.03
N ARG A 76 10.00 -2.36 44.60
CA ARG A 76 9.59 -3.77 44.60
C ARG A 76 10.43 -4.61 43.64
N GLN A 77 10.70 -4.09 42.44
CA GLN A 77 11.58 -4.74 41.46
C GLN A 77 13.04 -4.77 41.92
N ALA A 78 13.50 -3.75 42.65
CA ALA A 78 14.86 -3.70 43.21
C ALA A 78 15.05 -4.60 44.44
N ARG A 79 13.99 -4.85 45.23
CA ARG A 79 14.06 -5.65 46.46
C ARG A 79 14.04 -7.17 46.22
N GLY A 80 13.71 -7.61 45.01
CA GLY A 80 13.57 -9.03 44.66
C GLY A 80 12.35 -9.68 45.33
N PRO A 81 11.95 -10.89 44.90
CA PRO A 81 10.78 -11.57 45.45
C PRO A 81 10.98 -11.86 46.94
N SER A 82 9.91 -11.68 47.72
CA SER A 82 9.94 -11.93 49.16
C SER A 82 10.21 -13.42 49.44
N LEU A 83 10.76 -13.74 50.62
CA LEU A 83 11.06 -15.13 51.02
C LEU A 83 9.83 -16.05 50.93
N GLU A 84 8.62 -15.51 51.09
CA GLU A 84 7.36 -16.25 50.93
C GLU A 84 7.04 -16.59 49.47
N GLU A 85 7.37 -15.71 48.52
CA GLU A 85 7.22 -15.97 47.07
C GLU A 85 8.28 -16.95 46.57
N GLN A 86 9.51 -16.90 47.10
CA GLN A 86 10.57 -17.87 46.79
C GLN A 86 10.24 -19.29 47.30
N GLU A 87 9.61 -19.43 48.47
CA GLU A 87 9.14 -20.73 48.97
C GLU A 87 7.98 -21.29 48.15
N ALA A 88 7.07 -20.43 47.66
CA ALA A 88 5.98 -20.82 46.79
C ALA A 88 6.48 -21.34 45.43
N GLU A 89 7.46 -20.65 44.82
CA GLU A 89 8.08 -21.04 43.56
C GLU A 89 8.94 -22.31 43.70
N ALA A 90 9.66 -22.48 44.82
CA ALA A 90 10.42 -23.71 45.11
C ALA A 90 9.50 -24.93 45.29
N SER A 91 8.34 -24.76 45.95
CA SER A 91 7.31 -25.78 46.08
C SER A 91 6.68 -26.16 44.72
N ALA A 92 6.44 -25.17 43.85
CA ALA A 92 5.91 -25.40 42.50
C ALA A 92 6.93 -26.12 41.60
N ALA A 93 8.20 -25.74 41.66
CA ALA A 93 9.29 -26.36 40.90
C ALA A 93 9.58 -27.81 41.33
N THR A 94 9.35 -28.16 42.60
CA THR A 94 9.52 -29.53 43.10
C THR A 94 8.43 -30.47 42.57
N LYS A 95 7.19 -29.99 42.44
CA LYS A 95 6.08 -30.76 41.85
C LYS A 95 6.26 -31.02 40.34
N ALA A 96 6.78 -30.05 39.59
CA ALA A 96 7.07 -30.21 38.16
C ALA A 96 8.22 -31.20 37.87
N LYS A 97 9.12 -31.42 38.83
CA LYS A 97 10.26 -32.35 38.70
C LYS A 97 9.90 -33.81 38.94
N ASP A 98 8.89 -34.07 39.77
CA ASP A 98 8.37 -35.43 40.03
C ASP A 98 7.51 -35.97 38.87
N GLU A 99 6.81 -35.10 38.15
CA GLU A 99 5.98 -35.48 37.00
C GLU A 99 6.83 -35.87 35.77
N LYS A 100 8.01 -35.26 35.60
CA LYS A 100 8.96 -35.55 34.51
C LYS A 100 9.85 -36.77 34.74
N ARG A 101 9.84 -37.37 35.94
CA ARG A 101 10.62 -38.57 36.28
C ARG A 101 9.89 -39.89 36.03
N ARG A 102 8.61 -39.86 35.64
CA ARG A 102 7.81 -41.08 35.38
C ARG A 102 7.86 -41.60 33.94
N SER A 103 8.54 -40.90 33.03
CA SER A 103 8.63 -41.31 31.62
C SER A 103 10.02 -41.07 31.01
N ARG A 104 11.04 -41.84 31.43
CA ARG A 104 12.22 -42.04 30.57
C ARG A 104 12.99 -43.32 30.94
N VAL A 105 13.01 -44.25 29.98
CA VAL A 105 13.80 -45.49 29.96
C VAL A 105 15.31 -45.14 29.89
N PRO A 106 16.22 -45.89 30.56
CA PRO A 106 17.65 -45.57 30.62
C PRO A 106 18.47 -46.24 29.51
N GLY A 107 19.47 -45.54 28.97
CA GLY A 107 20.54 -46.14 28.17
C GLY A 107 21.51 -45.14 27.53
N ALA A 108 22.80 -45.31 27.83
CA ALA A 108 24.03 -44.77 27.21
C ALA A 108 24.30 -43.25 27.37
N ASP A 109 25.24 -42.83 28.24
CA ASP A 109 26.70 -42.72 28.02
C ASP A 109 27.01 -41.68 26.90
N SER A 110 27.69 -40.56 27.10
CA SER A 110 28.94 -40.32 27.83
C SER A 110 29.31 -38.81 27.74
N SER A 111 30.07 -38.31 28.74
CA SER A 111 31.11 -37.24 28.75
C SER A 111 31.10 -36.14 27.65
N ASP A 112 31.32 -34.85 27.91
CA ASP A 112 32.20 -34.25 28.91
C ASP A 112 31.96 -32.71 29.04
N SER A 113 31.92 -32.26 30.29
CA SER A 113 32.55 -31.06 30.88
C SER A 113 33.66 -30.37 30.06
N SER A 114 33.99 -29.07 30.15
CA SER A 114 33.71 -28.00 31.11
C SER A 114 34.36 -26.67 30.67
N ALA A 115 33.74 -25.56 31.10
CA ALA A 115 34.31 -24.35 31.71
C ALA A 115 35.47 -23.54 31.08
N ALA A 116 35.12 -22.27 30.80
CA ALA A 116 35.64 -21.03 31.40
C ALA A 116 37.14 -20.63 31.33
N GLY A 117 37.38 -19.38 30.88
CA GLY A 117 38.62 -18.63 31.13
C GLY A 117 38.71 -17.30 30.35
N PRO A 118 38.77 -16.11 30.99
CA PRO A 118 38.59 -14.79 30.35
C PRO A 118 39.88 -13.98 30.16
N SER A 119 39.94 -13.16 29.09
CA SER A 119 40.71 -11.91 28.93
C SER A 119 40.45 -11.39 27.50
N GLY A 120 39.97 -10.17 27.25
CA GLY A 120 40.62 -8.91 27.55
C GLY A 120 41.19 -8.33 26.24
N GLY A 121 40.48 -7.39 25.63
CA GLY A 121 40.94 -6.71 24.40
C GLY A 121 39.83 -5.90 23.75
N GLY A 122 39.98 -4.58 23.78
CA GLY A 122 39.03 -3.61 23.24
C GLY A 122 38.75 -3.79 21.74
N GLY A 123 37.50 -3.58 21.38
CA GLY A 123 37.01 -3.54 20.03
C GLY A 123 35.64 -2.89 20.04
N ASP A 124 35.62 -1.62 19.64
CA ASP A 124 34.43 -0.91 19.19
C ASP A 124 33.76 -1.77 18.12
N GLY A 125 32.53 -2.21 18.34
CA GLY A 125 31.93 -3.20 17.45
C GLY A 125 30.61 -3.77 17.96
N ILE A 126 29.54 -3.28 17.33
CA ILE A 126 28.22 -3.91 17.16
C ILE A 126 28.28 -5.43 17.45
N GLN A 127 27.74 -5.85 18.60
CA GLN A 127 27.52 -7.26 18.87
C GLN A 127 26.24 -7.72 18.17
N ARG A 128 26.41 -8.40 17.03
CA ARG A 128 25.32 -9.18 16.41
C ARG A 128 24.96 -10.35 17.32
N GLY A 129 23.84 -10.23 18.02
CA GLY A 129 23.17 -11.38 18.66
C GLY A 129 22.60 -12.33 17.60
N ALA A 130 22.72 -13.63 17.85
CA ALA A 130 22.03 -14.65 17.07
C ALA A 130 20.51 -14.39 17.13
N ALA A 131 19.85 -14.35 15.97
CA ALA A 131 18.47 -13.93 15.73
C ALA A 131 18.20 -12.44 15.46
N GLY A 132 19.20 -11.67 14.98
CA GLY A 132 18.93 -10.44 14.21
C GLY A 132 18.33 -9.27 14.99
N GLU A 133 18.40 -9.31 16.32
CA GLU A 133 17.95 -8.22 17.18
C GLU A 133 18.96 -7.06 17.14
N ILE A 134 18.50 -5.89 16.70
CA ILE A 134 19.29 -4.65 16.74
C ILE A 134 19.18 -4.12 18.17
N VAL A 135 20.11 -4.53 19.04
CA VAL A 135 20.28 -3.89 20.34
C VAL A 135 21.07 -2.62 20.12
N VAL A 136 20.39 -1.47 20.17
CA VAL A 136 21.07 -0.20 20.37
C VAL A 136 21.38 -0.09 21.85
N ASP A 137 22.60 0.33 22.20
CA ASP A 137 22.89 0.78 23.55
C ASP A 137 22.17 2.12 23.78
N ALA A 138 20.86 2.05 23.99
CA ALA A 138 19.95 3.18 24.16
C ALA A 138 20.41 4.08 25.33
N SER A 139 21.21 3.54 26.25
CA SER A 139 21.81 4.25 27.37
C SER A 139 22.76 5.38 26.92
N GLU A 140 23.70 5.10 26.01
CA GLU A 140 24.72 6.09 25.63
C GLU A 140 24.12 7.24 24.80
N VAL A 141 23.20 6.91 23.89
CA VAL A 141 22.48 7.88 23.06
C VAL A 141 21.58 8.78 23.92
N SER A 142 20.89 8.20 24.90
CA SER A 142 20.04 8.92 25.85
C SER A 142 20.84 9.88 26.74
N VAL A 143 22.02 9.45 27.19
CA VAL A 143 22.92 10.30 28.00
C VAL A 143 23.40 11.50 27.19
N LYS A 144 23.78 11.30 25.92
CA LYS A 144 24.23 12.39 25.04
C LYS A 144 23.12 13.40 24.75
N LEU A 145 21.89 12.95 24.43
CA LEU A 145 20.73 13.84 24.23
C LEU A 145 20.44 14.71 25.45
N ASN A 146 20.53 14.14 26.66
CA ASN A 146 20.38 14.91 27.89
C ASN A 146 21.51 15.93 28.09
N GLN A 147 22.75 15.60 27.73
CA GLN A 147 23.92 16.48 27.88
C GLN A 147 23.88 17.71 26.94
N ILE A 148 23.31 17.54 25.74
CA ILE A 148 23.17 18.61 24.74
C ILE A 148 21.88 19.44 24.91
N GLY A 149 21.11 19.23 25.98
CA GLY A 149 19.89 20.00 26.27
C GLY A 149 18.62 19.53 25.54
N LEU A 150 18.63 18.34 24.95
CA LEU A 150 17.48 17.72 24.26
C LEU A 150 16.81 16.62 25.11
N ALA A 151 16.65 16.86 26.42
CA ALA A 151 16.09 15.89 27.34
C ALA A 151 14.61 15.55 27.05
N ASP A 152 13.81 16.54 26.67
CA ASP A 152 12.40 16.34 26.32
C ASP A 152 12.25 15.47 25.06
N LEU A 153 13.09 15.72 24.04
CA LEU A 153 13.15 14.89 22.83
C LEU A 153 13.54 13.45 23.17
N ASN A 154 14.48 13.26 24.10
CA ASN A 154 14.96 11.94 24.51
C ASN A 154 13.88 11.09 25.17
N VAL A 155 13.13 11.65 26.14
CA VAL A 155 12.03 10.96 26.82
C VAL A 155 11.01 10.45 25.81
N GLU A 156 10.67 11.30 24.85
CA GLU A 156 9.67 11.02 23.84
C GLU A 156 10.14 10.00 22.78
N LEU A 157 11.39 10.11 22.30
CA LEU A 157 11.96 9.13 21.37
C LEU A 157 12.05 7.74 22.01
N VAL A 158 12.43 7.66 23.29
CA VAL A 158 12.43 6.41 24.05
C VAL A 158 11.01 5.86 24.21
N TYR A 159 10.03 6.72 24.48
CA TYR A 159 8.62 6.32 24.57
C TYR A 159 8.12 5.72 23.25
N VAL A 160 8.31 6.41 22.12
CA VAL A 160 7.88 5.92 20.81
C VAL A 160 8.62 4.65 20.40
N THR A 161 9.91 4.56 20.69
CA THR A 161 10.69 3.34 20.44
C THR A 161 10.08 2.15 21.18
N LYS A 162 9.75 2.31 22.48
CA LYS A 162 9.06 1.28 23.26
C LYS A 162 7.68 0.95 22.70
N LEU A 163 6.91 1.95 22.27
CA LEU A 163 5.60 1.75 21.67
C LEU A 163 5.69 0.87 20.41
N ILE A 164 6.66 1.14 19.54
CA ILE A 164 6.89 0.35 18.31
C ILE A 164 7.43 -1.05 18.65
N THR A 165 8.30 -1.19 19.65
CA THR A 165 8.78 -2.50 20.13
C THR A 165 7.64 -3.34 20.67
N ASN A 166 6.77 -2.78 21.51
CA ASN A 166 5.59 -3.49 22.03
C ASN A 166 4.64 -3.89 20.90
N ALA A 167 4.48 -3.04 19.88
CA ALA A 167 3.69 -3.37 18.69
C ALA A 167 4.25 -4.59 17.93
N LEU A 168 5.58 -4.80 17.95
CA LEU A 168 6.22 -5.98 17.37
C LEU A 168 5.87 -7.27 18.14
N GLU A 169 5.79 -7.20 19.47
CA GLU A 169 5.34 -8.30 20.32
C GLU A 169 3.84 -8.58 20.10
N ASP A 170 3.04 -7.52 19.99
CA ASP A 170 1.60 -7.63 19.78
C ASP A 170 1.25 -8.27 18.43
N VAL A 171 1.94 -7.92 17.35
CA VAL A 171 1.74 -8.58 16.04
C VAL A 171 2.25 -10.03 16.05
N ALA A 172 3.11 -10.39 17.01
CA ALA A 172 3.59 -11.76 17.18
C ALA A 172 2.54 -12.67 17.85
N ALA A 173 1.63 -12.09 18.63
CA ALA A 173 0.62 -12.84 19.37
C ALA A 173 -0.44 -13.46 18.43
N PRO A 174 -0.92 -14.68 18.74
CA PRO A 174 -1.90 -15.37 17.92
C PRO A 174 -3.17 -14.54 17.75
N ALA A 175 -3.75 -14.57 16.55
CA ALA A 175 -5.01 -13.90 16.25
C ALA A 175 -6.14 -14.55 17.07
N ALA A 176 -6.98 -13.74 17.72
CA ALA A 176 -8.17 -14.25 18.38
C ALA A 176 -9.10 -14.87 17.33
N ALA A 177 -9.73 -16.00 17.65
CA ALA A 177 -10.70 -16.63 16.75
C ALA A 177 -11.81 -15.63 16.42
N ALA A 178 -12.07 -15.43 15.12
CA ALA A 178 -13.16 -14.56 14.69
C ALA A 178 -14.49 -15.05 15.29
N PRO A 179 -15.38 -14.13 15.73
CA PRO A 179 -16.71 -14.51 16.16
C PRO A 179 -17.43 -15.22 15.01
N VAL A 180 -18.24 -16.23 15.33
CA VAL A 180 -19.10 -16.92 14.35
C VAL A 180 -20.12 -15.89 13.86
N ALA A 181 -19.83 -15.26 12.73
CA ALA A 181 -20.61 -14.19 12.14
C ALA A 181 -20.95 -14.54 10.68
N ASP A 182 -22.04 -13.95 10.20
CA ASP A 182 -22.53 -14.15 8.84
C ASP A 182 -21.52 -13.63 7.79
N GLU A 183 -21.54 -14.22 6.59
CA GLU A 183 -20.59 -13.91 5.50
C GLU A 183 -20.67 -12.43 5.07
N SER A 184 -21.87 -11.87 5.15
CA SER A 184 -22.16 -10.47 4.89
C SER A 184 -21.38 -9.53 5.83
N TRP A 185 -21.43 -9.82 7.13
CA TRP A 185 -20.71 -9.07 8.16
C TRP A 185 -19.19 -9.21 7.99
N ARG A 186 -18.68 -10.42 7.66
CA ARG A 186 -17.24 -10.63 7.46
C ARG A 186 -16.71 -9.76 6.32
N ARG A 187 -17.46 -9.66 5.21
CA ARG A 187 -17.11 -8.79 4.09
C ARG A 187 -17.10 -7.30 4.48
N GLU A 188 -18.10 -6.83 5.21
CA GLU A 188 -18.16 -5.43 5.68
C GLU A 188 -17.08 -5.10 6.73
N ALA A 189 -16.77 -6.03 7.62
CA ALA A 189 -15.67 -5.88 8.56
C ALA A 189 -14.32 -5.82 7.81
N MET A 190 -14.13 -6.68 6.80
CA MET A 190 -12.92 -6.72 6.00
C MET A 190 -12.71 -5.41 5.20
N THR A 191 -13.75 -4.83 4.62
CA THR A 191 -13.64 -3.53 3.92
C THR A 191 -13.29 -2.40 4.87
N THR A 192 -13.87 -2.38 6.08
CA THR A 192 -13.57 -1.39 7.11
C THR A 192 -12.12 -1.48 7.59
N VAL A 193 -11.66 -2.71 7.89
CA VAL A 193 -10.28 -2.96 8.32
C VAL A 193 -9.29 -2.62 7.21
N ARG A 194 -9.60 -2.93 5.96
CA ARG A 194 -8.79 -2.57 4.80
C ARG A 194 -8.65 -1.05 4.64
N GLY A 195 -9.74 -0.30 4.80
CA GLY A 195 -9.70 1.17 4.81
C GLY A 195 -8.79 1.72 5.92
N THR A 196 -8.85 1.10 7.11
CA THR A 196 -7.99 1.44 8.25
C THR A 196 -6.51 1.18 7.96
N ILE A 197 -6.19 0.06 7.28
CA ILE A 197 -4.81 -0.23 6.83
C ILE A 197 -4.34 0.81 5.82
N SER A 198 -5.17 1.17 4.83
CA SER A 198 -4.81 2.21 3.85
C SER A 198 -4.50 3.54 4.55
N GLU A 199 -5.40 4.02 5.42
CA GLU A 199 -5.23 5.28 6.14
C GLU A 199 -3.93 5.31 6.96
N HIS A 200 -3.71 4.30 7.81
CA HIS A 200 -2.55 4.31 8.69
C HIS A 200 -1.23 4.01 7.95
N THR A 201 -1.27 3.32 6.82
CA THR A 201 -0.10 3.16 5.96
C THR A 201 0.28 4.49 5.34
N VAL A 202 -0.69 5.26 4.82
CA VAL A 202 -0.46 6.62 4.30
C VAL A 202 0.12 7.52 5.37
N ARG A 203 -0.44 7.49 6.59
CA ARG A 203 0.08 8.28 7.73
C ARG A 203 1.51 7.90 8.08
N LEU A 204 1.85 6.61 8.07
CA LEU A 204 3.21 6.13 8.31
C LEU A 204 4.18 6.62 7.22
N CYS A 205 3.81 6.51 5.94
CA CYS A 205 4.61 7.00 4.83
C CYS A 205 4.93 8.50 4.96
N ILE A 206 3.92 9.32 5.25
CA ILE A 206 4.11 10.76 5.46
C ILE A 206 5.01 11.04 6.67
N ALA A 207 4.81 10.32 7.77
CA ALA A 207 5.61 10.48 8.97
C ALA A 207 7.08 10.15 8.72
N VAL A 208 7.37 9.06 8.00
CA VAL A 208 8.73 8.69 7.60
C VAL A 208 9.34 9.76 6.68
N ALA A 209 8.60 10.27 5.68
CA ALA A 209 9.09 11.36 4.82
C ALA A 209 9.51 12.59 5.63
N LYS A 210 8.70 12.99 6.62
CA LYS A 210 9.02 14.10 7.53
C LYS A 210 10.24 13.84 8.40
N VAL A 211 10.46 12.59 8.84
CA VAL A 211 11.71 12.22 9.55
C VAL A 211 12.92 12.39 8.64
N ILE A 212 12.83 12.01 7.37
CA ILE A 212 13.94 12.20 6.42
C ILE A 212 14.22 13.70 6.25
N ALA A 213 13.20 14.53 6.02
CA ALA A 213 13.36 15.96 5.87
C ALA A 213 14.02 16.62 7.11
N ALA A 214 13.60 16.21 8.32
CA ALA A 214 14.12 16.75 9.58
C ALA A 214 15.57 16.34 9.90
N VAL A 215 16.16 15.38 9.17
CA VAL A 215 17.48 14.81 9.51
C VAL A 215 18.48 14.91 8.35
N VAL A 216 18.03 14.79 7.10
CA VAL A 216 18.91 14.70 5.92
C VAL A 216 19.19 16.07 5.31
N VAL A 217 18.22 16.99 5.37
CA VAL A 217 18.28 18.31 4.69
C VAL A 217 18.89 19.40 5.59
N LEU A 218 18.71 19.29 6.91
CA LEU A 218 19.08 20.35 7.84
C LEU A 218 20.58 20.33 8.14
N LYS A 219 21.21 21.51 8.07
CA LYS A 219 22.53 21.76 8.65
C LYS A 219 22.40 21.78 10.18
N ALA A 220 23.50 21.59 10.90
CA ALA A 220 23.49 21.54 12.37
C ALA A 220 22.80 22.76 13.02
N ASP A 221 22.92 23.94 12.40
CA ASP A 221 22.31 25.19 12.88
C ASP A 221 20.80 25.29 12.65
N ASP A 222 20.24 24.49 11.73
CA ASP A 222 18.82 24.51 11.35
C ASP A 222 18.02 23.35 11.97
N PHE A 223 18.63 22.55 12.86
CA PHE A 223 17.98 21.37 13.43
C PHE A 223 16.83 21.71 14.37
N GLU A 224 15.61 21.37 13.97
CA GLU A 224 14.40 21.54 14.78
C GLU A 224 13.96 20.22 15.42
N ALA A 225 14.34 20.01 16.69
CA ALA A 225 13.95 18.84 17.49
C ALA A 225 12.42 18.60 17.54
N GLY A 226 11.61 19.67 17.49
CA GLY A 226 10.15 19.58 17.51
C GLY A 226 9.55 18.94 16.26
N LEU A 227 10.10 19.21 15.08
CA LEU A 227 9.65 18.60 13.82
C LEU A 227 9.93 17.10 13.83
N LEU A 228 11.15 16.72 14.23
CA LEU A 228 11.53 15.31 14.36
C LEU A 228 10.64 14.57 15.35
N TYR A 229 10.38 15.15 16.53
CA TYR A 229 9.48 14.58 17.52
C TYR A 229 8.08 14.33 16.95
N SER A 230 7.47 15.36 16.33
CA SER A 230 6.12 15.26 15.80
C SER A 230 5.99 14.16 14.73
N ALA A 231 7.02 13.99 13.90
CA ALA A 231 7.09 12.96 12.88
C ALA A 231 7.23 11.56 13.49
N VAL A 232 8.15 11.37 14.43
CA VAL A 232 8.35 10.09 15.13
C VAL A 232 7.11 9.69 15.92
N LYS A 233 6.45 10.62 16.61
CA LYS A 233 5.18 10.35 17.31
C LYS A 233 4.11 9.85 16.36
N LEU A 234 3.94 10.51 15.21
CA LEU A 234 2.97 10.10 14.19
C LEU A 234 3.29 8.70 13.65
N MET A 235 4.58 8.34 13.50
CA MET A 235 4.98 6.97 13.16
C MET A 235 4.52 5.96 14.22
N GLY A 236 4.75 6.25 15.50
CA GLY A 236 4.34 5.38 16.60
C GLY A 236 2.83 5.13 16.60
N GLU A 237 2.03 6.20 16.49
CA GLU A 237 0.57 6.11 16.41
C GLU A 237 0.09 5.29 15.20
N ALA A 238 0.67 5.55 14.02
CA ALA A 238 0.33 4.83 12.79
C ALA A 238 0.67 3.34 12.88
N VAL A 239 1.85 2.99 13.44
CA VAL A 239 2.27 1.60 13.62
C VAL A 239 1.33 0.85 14.55
N THR A 240 0.97 1.43 15.71
CA THR A 240 0.06 0.75 16.65
C THR A 240 -1.30 0.45 16.02
N GLN A 241 -1.85 1.36 15.22
CA GLN A 241 -3.12 1.14 14.52
C GLN A 241 -2.99 0.16 13.34
N LEU A 242 -1.83 0.11 12.68
CA LEU A 242 -1.58 -0.91 11.67
C LEU A 242 -1.54 -2.31 12.29
N VAL A 243 -0.97 -2.48 13.48
CA VAL A 243 -0.95 -3.77 14.18
C VAL A 243 -2.35 -4.26 14.51
N THR A 244 -3.20 -3.39 15.06
CA THR A 244 -4.59 -3.77 15.39
C THR A 244 -5.36 -4.16 14.13
N ALA A 245 -5.23 -3.39 13.05
CA ALA A 245 -5.90 -3.67 11.79
C ALA A 245 -5.37 -4.93 11.09
N CYS A 246 -4.05 -5.15 11.04
CA CYS A 246 -3.46 -6.34 10.43
C CYS A 246 -3.79 -7.62 11.21
N ARG A 247 -3.87 -7.56 12.54
CA ARG A 247 -4.34 -8.69 13.36
C ARG A 247 -5.82 -8.98 13.12
N ALA A 248 -6.64 -7.95 12.90
CA ALA A 248 -8.04 -8.14 12.52
C ALA A 248 -8.17 -8.84 11.16
N ILE A 249 -7.36 -8.47 10.15
CA ILE A 249 -7.28 -9.24 8.89
C ILE A 249 -6.81 -10.67 9.15
N GLY A 250 -5.79 -10.86 10.00
CA GLY A 250 -5.31 -12.19 10.38
C GLY A 250 -6.38 -13.08 11.00
N ALA A 251 -7.35 -12.50 11.71
CA ALA A 251 -8.49 -13.22 12.28
C ALA A 251 -9.64 -13.43 11.27
N LEU A 252 -9.88 -12.47 10.38
CA LEU A 252 -11.00 -12.47 9.44
C LEU A 252 -10.71 -13.22 8.14
N ALA A 253 -9.45 -13.27 7.70
CA ALA A 253 -9.05 -13.89 6.45
C ALA A 253 -8.90 -15.41 6.59
N GLU A 254 -9.40 -16.15 5.59
CA GLU A 254 -9.21 -17.59 5.51
C GLU A 254 -7.87 -17.94 4.83
N GLY A 255 -7.28 -19.07 5.22
CA GLY A 255 -6.05 -19.58 4.61
C GLY A 255 -4.80 -18.76 4.90
N MET A 256 -3.86 -18.72 3.94
CA MET A 256 -2.54 -18.10 4.14
C MET A 256 -2.53 -16.57 4.03
N VAL A 257 -3.60 -15.94 3.54
CA VAL A 257 -3.67 -14.48 3.32
C VAL A 257 -3.49 -13.72 4.64
N GLY A 258 -4.18 -14.17 5.70
CA GLY A 258 -4.05 -13.57 7.03
C GLY A 258 -2.63 -13.63 7.58
N VAL A 259 -1.96 -14.78 7.42
CA VAL A 259 -0.56 -14.96 7.84
C VAL A 259 0.38 -14.04 7.07
N MET A 260 0.20 -13.96 5.74
CA MET A 260 1.01 -13.11 4.88
C MET A 260 0.88 -11.61 5.21
N VAL A 261 -0.33 -11.15 5.55
CA VAL A 261 -0.58 -9.74 5.96
C VAL A 261 0.09 -9.45 7.31
N VAL A 262 -0.03 -10.36 8.28
CA VAL A 262 0.62 -10.22 9.60
C VAL A 262 2.16 -10.23 9.46
N ASP A 263 2.72 -11.07 8.60
CA ASP A 263 4.17 -11.09 8.35
C ASP A 263 4.66 -9.82 7.64
N MET A 264 3.89 -9.25 6.71
CA MET A 264 4.24 -7.94 6.13
C MET A 264 4.11 -6.81 7.16
N CYS A 265 3.10 -6.87 8.04
CA CYS A 265 2.98 -5.92 9.15
C CYS A 265 4.22 -5.96 10.05
N ARG A 266 4.73 -7.16 10.39
CA ARG A 266 6.02 -7.32 11.11
C ARG A 266 7.19 -6.66 10.40
N MET A 267 7.29 -6.79 9.08
CA MET A 267 8.32 -6.11 8.30
C MET A 267 8.19 -4.59 8.36
N VAL A 268 6.96 -4.05 8.25
CA VAL A 268 6.69 -2.61 8.36
C VAL A 268 7.09 -2.08 9.75
N ILE A 269 6.73 -2.78 10.83
CA ILE A 269 7.09 -2.40 12.21
C ILE A 269 8.62 -2.42 12.39
N THR A 270 9.28 -3.47 11.93
CA THR A 270 10.74 -3.62 12.03
C THR A 270 11.46 -2.52 11.26
N ALA A 271 11.01 -2.20 10.05
CA ALA A 271 11.57 -1.12 9.24
C ALA A 271 11.34 0.26 9.90
N SER A 272 10.15 0.49 10.46
CA SER A 272 9.80 1.71 11.20
C SER A 272 10.69 1.90 12.45
N LEU A 273 10.95 0.82 13.18
CA LEU A 273 11.87 0.83 14.33
C LEU A 273 13.30 1.22 13.91
N ARG A 274 13.76 0.72 12.76
CA ARG A 274 15.07 1.10 12.20
C ARG A 274 15.12 2.59 11.82
N VAL A 275 14.04 3.14 11.28
CA VAL A 275 13.94 4.59 10.97
C VAL A 275 14.03 5.41 12.25
N VAL A 276 13.23 5.11 13.28
CA VAL A 276 13.26 5.84 14.56
C VAL A 276 14.65 5.76 15.20
N THR A 277 15.25 4.57 15.17
CA THR A 277 16.59 4.34 15.70
C THR A 277 17.66 5.15 14.96
N ALA A 278 17.67 5.10 13.63
CA ALA A 278 18.62 5.83 12.80
C ALA A 278 18.44 7.35 12.94
N ALA A 279 17.19 7.82 12.98
CA ALA A 279 16.87 9.22 13.20
C ALA A 279 17.32 9.72 14.57
N THR A 280 17.16 8.90 15.63
CA THR A 280 17.64 9.22 16.98
C THR A 280 19.16 9.37 16.99
N ARG A 281 19.90 8.43 16.37
CA ARG A 281 21.37 8.52 16.28
C ARG A 281 21.82 9.74 15.47
N ALA A 282 21.17 9.99 14.34
CA ALA A 282 21.47 11.13 13.49
C ALA A 282 21.17 12.46 14.20
N ALA A 283 20.10 12.56 15.00
CA ALA A 283 19.81 13.75 15.82
C ALA A 283 20.92 14.03 16.85
N VAL A 284 21.47 12.99 17.49
CA VAL A 284 22.62 13.13 18.39
C VAL A 284 23.86 13.62 17.63
N ALA A 285 24.10 13.07 16.44
CA ALA A 285 25.21 13.48 15.60
C ALA A 285 25.05 14.90 15.05
N LEU A 286 23.82 15.34 14.72
CA LEU A 286 23.53 16.71 14.30
C LEU A 286 23.86 17.71 15.40
N ALA A 287 23.46 17.42 16.63
CA ALA A 287 23.71 18.29 17.76
C ALA A 287 25.18 18.34 18.21
N ASP A 288 26.00 17.34 17.84
CA ASP A 288 27.45 17.34 18.04
C ASP A 288 28.22 17.78 16.78
N SER A 289 27.52 18.25 15.74
CA SER A 289 28.09 18.65 14.43
C SER A 289 28.93 17.57 13.74
N ARG A 290 28.55 16.30 13.92
CA ARG A 290 29.27 15.09 13.48
C ARG A 290 28.46 14.15 12.57
N VAL A 291 27.45 14.66 11.86
CA VAL A 291 26.65 13.79 10.98
C VAL A 291 27.54 13.14 9.92
N ASP A 292 27.80 11.85 10.09
CA ASP A 292 28.54 11.08 9.12
C ASP A 292 27.62 10.65 7.98
N ALA A 293 28.19 10.51 6.78
CA ALA A 293 27.50 9.99 5.61
C ALA A 293 26.88 8.61 5.89
N ALA A 294 27.56 7.77 6.69
CA ALA A 294 27.06 6.44 7.07
C ALA A 294 25.73 6.46 7.83
N MET A 295 25.51 7.46 8.71
CA MET A 295 24.26 7.56 9.47
C MET A 295 23.10 8.03 8.59
N ARG A 296 23.37 8.94 7.65
CA ARG A 296 22.38 9.39 6.65
C ARG A 296 21.99 8.23 5.73
N ASP A 297 22.95 7.45 5.26
CA ASP A 297 22.70 6.28 4.41
C ASP A 297 21.89 5.20 5.15
N GLU A 298 22.15 4.96 6.44
CA GLU A 298 21.36 4.04 7.26
C GLU A 298 19.90 4.48 7.35
N LEU A 299 19.65 5.78 7.62
CA LEU A 299 18.29 6.33 7.69
C LEU A 299 17.57 6.23 6.33
N LEU A 300 18.22 6.63 5.25
CA LEU A 300 17.66 6.58 3.89
C LEU A 300 17.31 5.13 3.51
N SER A 301 18.19 4.17 3.83
CA SER A 301 17.94 2.74 3.58
C SER A 301 16.76 2.19 4.41
N ALA A 302 16.67 2.57 5.69
CA ALA A 302 15.56 2.18 6.55
C ALA A 302 14.22 2.76 6.05
N ALA A 303 14.22 4.01 5.61
CA ALA A 303 13.05 4.66 5.03
C ALA A 303 12.59 3.95 3.75
N GLN A 304 13.49 3.68 2.81
CA GLN A 304 13.18 2.93 1.58
C GLN A 304 12.61 1.54 1.87
N THR A 305 13.19 0.83 2.84
CA THR A 305 12.68 -0.48 3.28
C THR A 305 11.25 -0.36 3.83
N THR A 306 10.96 0.70 4.58
CA THR A 306 9.63 0.98 5.12
C THR A 306 8.62 1.24 4.00
N GLY A 307 8.95 2.06 3.00
CA GLY A 307 8.09 2.32 1.84
C GLY A 307 7.75 1.06 1.04
N ASN A 308 8.75 0.20 0.79
CA ASN A 308 8.54 -1.07 0.08
C ASN A 308 7.70 -2.06 0.89
N ALA A 309 7.93 -2.16 2.20
CA ALA A 309 7.13 -3.01 3.08
C ALA A 309 5.69 -2.50 3.20
N ALA A 310 5.49 -1.18 3.27
CA ALA A 310 4.19 -0.53 3.27
C ALA A 310 3.40 -0.81 1.99
N TRP A 311 4.06 -0.72 0.82
CA TRP A 311 3.46 -1.09 -0.45
C TRP A 311 3.01 -2.55 -0.49
N GLU A 312 3.90 -3.48 -0.11
CA GLU A 312 3.59 -4.91 -0.14
C GLU A 312 2.50 -5.26 0.89
N LEU A 313 2.46 -4.56 2.03
CA LEU A 313 1.35 -4.68 2.99
C LEU A 313 0.01 -4.28 2.37
N LEU A 314 -0.06 -3.10 1.72
CA LEU A 314 -1.28 -2.65 1.05
C LEU A 314 -1.71 -3.63 -0.03
N ARG A 315 -0.76 -4.12 -0.83
CA ARG A 315 -1.02 -5.09 -1.89
C ARG A 315 -1.56 -6.42 -1.34
N ARG A 316 -0.98 -6.95 -0.26
CA ARG A 316 -1.43 -8.21 0.36
C ARG A 316 -2.72 -8.09 1.16
N ALA A 317 -2.97 -6.93 1.77
CA ALA A 317 -4.23 -6.61 2.41
C ALA A 317 -5.35 -6.26 1.40
N ASN A 318 -4.98 -6.18 0.09
CA ASN A 318 -5.82 -5.69 -0.99
C ASN A 318 -6.40 -4.29 -0.70
N ALA A 319 -5.61 -3.46 -0.01
CA ALA A 319 -5.89 -2.10 0.44
C ALA A 319 -5.23 -1.02 -0.43
N ASN A 320 -4.65 -1.39 -1.58
CA ASN A 320 -3.91 -0.47 -2.43
C ASN A 320 -4.82 0.32 -3.37
N ASP A 321 -4.86 1.64 -3.16
CA ASP A 321 -5.56 2.58 -4.04
C ASP A 321 -4.76 2.85 -5.34
N VAL A 322 -3.42 2.78 -5.27
CA VAL A 322 -2.52 2.93 -6.42
C VAL A 322 -2.41 1.60 -7.20
N GLN A 323 -2.38 1.69 -8.54
CA GLN A 323 -2.18 0.52 -9.41
C GLN A 323 -0.76 -0.04 -9.37
N ASP A 324 -0.60 -1.36 -9.43
CA ASP A 324 0.71 -2.02 -9.58
C ASP A 324 1.48 -1.54 -10.83
N GLY A 325 0.76 -1.26 -11.92
CA GLY A 325 1.33 -0.70 -13.14
C GLY A 325 1.85 0.71 -12.93
N HIS A 326 1.06 1.56 -12.27
CA HIS A 326 1.44 2.93 -11.97
C HIS A 326 2.63 2.99 -10.99
N PHE A 327 2.63 2.15 -9.96
CA PHE A 327 3.74 2.02 -9.01
C PHE A 327 5.07 1.76 -9.76
N LYS A 328 5.07 0.81 -10.71
CA LYS A 328 6.25 0.50 -11.53
C LYS A 328 6.66 1.62 -12.48
N VAL A 329 5.69 2.35 -13.06
CA VAL A 329 5.99 3.51 -13.92
C VAL A 329 6.67 4.59 -13.09
N MET A 330 6.15 4.87 -11.89
CA MET A 330 6.74 5.82 -10.96
C MET A 330 8.15 5.40 -10.53
N GLU A 331 8.37 4.12 -10.18
CA GLU A 331 9.70 3.64 -9.83
C GLU A 331 10.71 3.82 -10.97
N LYS A 332 10.28 3.59 -12.22
CA LYS A 332 11.12 3.80 -13.40
C LYS A 332 11.42 5.29 -13.61
N ALA A 333 10.40 6.16 -13.51
CA ALA A 333 10.56 7.60 -13.64
C ALA A 333 11.49 8.15 -12.55
N LEU A 334 11.34 7.69 -11.31
CA LEU A 334 12.19 8.07 -10.20
C LEU A 334 13.64 7.62 -10.42
N ALA A 335 13.84 6.38 -10.87
CA ALA A 335 15.17 5.88 -11.19
C ALA A 335 15.83 6.66 -12.34
N ALA A 336 15.06 7.07 -13.35
CA ALA A 336 15.55 7.90 -14.44
C ALA A 336 15.94 9.30 -13.97
N ALA A 337 15.08 9.95 -13.17
CA ALA A 337 15.35 11.25 -12.58
C ALA A 337 16.60 11.24 -11.69
N ALA A 338 16.68 10.29 -10.75
CA ALA A 338 17.84 10.16 -9.87
C ALA A 338 19.15 9.93 -10.65
N ARG A 339 19.11 9.12 -11.72
CA ARG A 339 20.27 8.92 -12.61
C ARG A 339 20.66 10.20 -13.33
N ALA A 340 19.71 10.92 -13.91
CA ALA A 340 19.97 12.17 -14.63
C ALA A 340 20.60 13.23 -13.70
N VAL A 341 20.10 13.37 -12.47
CA VAL A 341 20.68 14.28 -11.47
C VAL A 341 22.06 13.80 -11.01
N THR A 342 22.29 12.49 -10.88
CA THR A 342 23.62 11.95 -10.55
C THR A 342 24.66 12.25 -11.64
N ILE A 343 24.24 12.34 -12.91
CA ILE A 343 25.12 12.77 -14.01
C ILE A 343 25.55 14.23 -13.80
N VAL A 344 24.67 15.12 -13.32
CA VAL A 344 25.04 16.50 -12.96
C VAL A 344 26.14 16.51 -11.88
N VAL A 345 26.00 15.70 -10.83
CA VAL A 345 27.03 15.55 -9.78
C VAL A 345 28.35 15.06 -10.37
N ALA A 346 28.32 14.10 -11.29
CA ALA A 346 29.52 13.59 -11.97
C ALA A 346 30.19 14.69 -12.83
N CYS A 347 29.42 15.47 -13.58
CA CYS A 347 29.93 16.62 -14.34
C CYS A 347 30.56 17.67 -13.40
N ALA A 348 29.94 17.97 -12.27
CA ALA A 348 30.48 18.91 -11.28
C ALA A 348 31.80 18.41 -10.69
N LYS A 349 31.90 17.11 -10.37
CA LYS A 349 33.15 16.48 -9.92
C LYS A 349 34.26 16.59 -10.98
N MET A 350 33.98 16.26 -12.24
CA MET A 350 34.95 16.40 -13.33
C MET A 350 35.42 17.85 -13.50
N SER A 351 34.50 18.82 -13.36
CA SER A 351 34.82 20.25 -13.36
C SER A 351 35.70 20.65 -12.17
N SER A 352 35.46 20.11 -10.98
CA SER A 352 36.29 20.35 -9.79
C SER A 352 37.71 19.77 -9.91
N GLU A 353 37.87 18.65 -10.61
CA GLU A 353 39.17 18.02 -10.86
C GLU A 353 40.01 18.81 -11.86
N ALA A 354 39.36 19.50 -12.80
CA ALA A 354 40.00 20.40 -13.76
C ALA A 354 40.45 21.73 -13.12
N LEU A 355 39.95 22.07 -11.92
CA LEU A 355 40.33 23.27 -11.20
C LEU A 355 41.59 23.04 -10.34
N PRO A 356 42.54 24.01 -10.29
CA PRO A 356 43.60 23.99 -9.29
C PRO A 356 43.02 24.08 -7.88
N GLN A 357 43.76 23.60 -6.86
CA GLN A 357 43.36 23.72 -5.45
C GLN A 357 43.14 25.21 -5.10
N SER A 358 41.88 25.61 -5.05
CA SER A 358 41.42 26.99 -5.01
C SER A 358 40.04 27.02 -4.36
N THR A 359 39.64 28.19 -3.87
CA THR A 359 38.30 28.41 -3.31
C THR A 359 37.17 28.09 -4.32
N ALA A 360 37.45 28.22 -5.63
CA ALA A 360 36.52 27.85 -6.68
C ALA A 360 36.32 26.33 -6.79
N LYS A 361 37.38 25.54 -6.57
CA LYS A 361 37.30 24.08 -6.51
C LYS A 361 36.43 23.64 -5.35
N ASP A 362 36.69 24.17 -4.16
CA ASP A 362 35.93 23.84 -2.94
C ASP A 362 34.46 24.20 -3.11
N ALA A 363 34.15 25.38 -3.67
CA ALA A 363 32.77 25.79 -3.97
C ALA A 363 32.04 24.84 -4.94
N VAL A 364 32.71 24.35 -5.99
CA VAL A 364 32.09 23.37 -6.92
C VAL A 364 31.88 22.02 -6.23
N VAL A 365 32.80 21.58 -5.36
CA VAL A 365 32.65 20.34 -4.60
C VAL A 365 31.48 20.44 -3.61
N ASP A 366 31.38 21.55 -2.87
CA ASP A 366 30.31 21.78 -1.90
C ASP A 366 28.95 21.81 -2.60
N ALA A 367 28.82 22.57 -3.69
CA ALA A 367 27.59 22.61 -4.47
C ALA A 367 27.22 21.22 -5.04
N ALA A 368 28.21 20.42 -5.48
CA ALA A 368 27.97 19.05 -5.95
C ALA A 368 27.48 18.11 -4.82
N MET A 369 27.95 18.31 -3.59
CA MET A 369 27.48 17.58 -2.41
C MET A 369 26.07 17.98 -2.01
N ASP A 370 25.70 19.25 -2.17
CA ASP A 370 24.32 19.73 -1.96
C ASP A 370 23.36 19.07 -2.96
N VAL A 371 23.68 19.05 -4.26
CA VAL A 371 22.88 18.32 -5.28
C VAL A 371 22.75 16.83 -4.93
N TYR A 372 23.85 16.20 -4.49
CA TYR A 372 23.83 14.80 -4.07
C TYR A 372 22.92 14.56 -2.85
N THR A 373 22.92 15.48 -1.89
CA THR A 373 22.06 15.39 -0.70
C THR A 373 20.59 15.58 -1.08
N CYS A 374 20.27 16.56 -1.94
CA CYS A 374 18.91 16.78 -2.42
C CYS A 374 18.37 15.57 -3.22
N VAL A 375 19.17 14.97 -4.12
CA VAL A 375 18.68 13.82 -4.92
C VAL A 375 18.48 12.57 -4.07
N THR A 376 19.32 12.34 -3.06
CA THR A 376 19.17 11.20 -2.15
C THR A 376 17.96 11.38 -1.23
N HIS A 377 17.72 12.59 -0.73
CA HIS A 377 16.51 12.97 -0.02
C HIS A 377 15.26 12.74 -0.90
N MET A 378 15.21 13.34 -2.09
CA MET A 378 14.11 13.16 -3.04
C MET A 378 13.85 11.69 -3.34
N THR A 379 14.89 10.89 -3.59
CA THR A 379 14.73 9.47 -3.92
C THR A 379 14.14 8.67 -2.76
N ALA A 380 14.57 8.92 -1.53
CA ALA A 380 14.02 8.25 -0.35
C ALA A 380 12.58 8.69 -0.07
N THR A 381 12.32 10.00 -0.11
CA THR A 381 10.98 10.57 0.08
C THR A 381 10.01 10.03 -0.97
N ALA A 382 10.36 10.10 -2.26
CA ALA A 382 9.52 9.59 -3.35
C ALA A 382 9.19 8.09 -3.20
N ARG A 383 10.14 7.25 -2.76
CA ARG A 383 9.89 5.81 -2.54
C ARG A 383 8.97 5.55 -1.36
N VAL A 384 9.10 6.35 -0.30
CA VAL A 384 8.26 6.23 0.89
C VAL A 384 6.86 6.73 0.62
N THR A 385 6.70 7.81 -0.16
CA THR A 385 5.40 8.42 -0.44
C THR A 385 4.66 7.76 -1.59
N LEU A 386 5.35 6.97 -2.42
CA LEU A 386 4.77 6.26 -3.58
C LEU A 386 3.48 5.48 -3.30
N PRO A 387 3.36 4.70 -2.20
CA PRO A 387 2.12 4.01 -1.85
C PRO A 387 0.95 4.94 -1.57
N SER A 388 1.25 6.21 -1.29
CA SER A 388 0.32 7.25 -0.87
C SER A 388 0.26 8.42 -1.85
N ILE A 389 0.74 8.26 -3.09
CA ILE A 389 0.94 9.38 -4.02
C ILE A 389 -0.36 10.11 -4.40
N LEU A 390 -1.51 9.45 -4.23
CA LEU A 390 -2.84 10.05 -4.40
C LEU A 390 -3.18 11.09 -3.34
N ASN A 391 -2.51 11.06 -2.19
CA ASN A 391 -2.71 12.02 -1.12
C ASN A 391 -1.99 13.33 -1.45
N GLU A 392 -2.70 14.46 -1.36
CA GLU A 392 -2.17 15.79 -1.64
C GLU A 392 -0.92 16.11 -0.82
N VAL A 393 -0.85 15.65 0.44
CA VAL A 393 0.33 15.85 1.29
C VAL A 393 1.55 15.14 0.70
N SER A 394 1.41 13.88 0.31
CA SER A 394 2.48 13.08 -0.27
C SER A 394 2.95 13.60 -1.62
N LEU A 395 2.03 14.10 -2.44
CA LEU A 395 2.34 14.75 -3.71
C LEU A 395 3.09 16.07 -3.48
N SER A 396 2.61 16.91 -2.56
CA SER A 396 3.25 18.19 -2.23
C SER A 396 4.68 18.00 -1.69
N GLU A 397 4.93 16.97 -0.90
CA GLU A 397 6.28 16.65 -0.39
C GLU A 397 7.22 16.22 -1.53
N LEU A 398 6.72 15.45 -2.50
CA LEU A 398 7.51 15.07 -3.70
C LEU A 398 7.82 16.29 -4.58
N GLU A 399 6.84 17.18 -4.76
CA GLU A 399 7.02 18.43 -5.50
C GLU A 399 8.06 19.34 -4.84
N ALA A 400 8.00 19.49 -3.51
CA ALA A 400 8.99 20.25 -2.75
C ALA A 400 10.40 19.67 -2.91
N CYS A 401 10.57 18.36 -2.74
CA CYS A 401 11.88 17.70 -2.93
C CYS A 401 12.42 17.87 -4.35
N THR A 402 11.53 17.85 -5.35
CA THR A 402 11.91 18.02 -6.76
C THR A 402 12.35 19.46 -7.03
N ALA A 403 11.67 20.45 -6.44
CA ALA A 403 12.05 21.85 -6.51
C ALA A 403 13.43 22.10 -5.88
N ASP A 404 13.69 21.55 -4.69
CA ASP A 404 14.98 21.67 -4.01
C ASP A 404 16.14 21.12 -4.87
N VAL A 405 15.91 19.99 -5.56
CA VAL A 405 16.89 19.42 -6.49
C VAL A 405 17.16 20.35 -7.67
N LEU A 406 16.12 20.96 -8.24
CA LEU A 406 16.26 21.90 -9.36
C LEU A 406 17.04 23.15 -8.96
N ASP A 407 16.76 23.69 -7.77
CA ASP A 407 17.47 24.84 -7.22
C ASP A 407 18.95 24.52 -6.96
N ALA A 408 19.24 23.35 -6.35
CA ALA A 408 20.60 22.89 -6.14
C ALA A 408 21.38 22.71 -7.45
N ILE A 409 20.73 22.16 -8.50
CA ILE A 409 21.33 22.04 -9.83
C ILE A 409 21.66 23.43 -10.38
N ALA A 410 20.73 24.38 -10.29
CA ALA A 410 20.96 25.75 -10.78
C ALA A 410 22.18 26.40 -10.09
N VAL A 411 22.33 26.21 -8.78
CA VAL A 411 23.48 26.69 -8.01
C VAL A 411 24.79 26.04 -8.46
N VAL A 412 24.82 24.71 -8.66
CA VAL A 412 26.00 24.00 -9.18
C VAL A 412 26.44 24.54 -10.55
N ILE A 413 25.49 24.72 -11.46
CA ILE A 413 25.78 25.19 -12.81
C ILE A 413 26.32 26.63 -12.78
N ALA A 414 25.69 27.52 -11.99
CA ALA A 414 26.18 28.88 -11.81
C ALA A 414 27.60 28.91 -11.21
N THR A 415 27.88 28.01 -10.26
CA THR A 415 29.21 27.89 -9.62
C THR A 415 30.26 27.45 -10.64
N ILE A 416 29.97 26.44 -11.46
CA ILE A 416 30.85 25.98 -12.56
C ILE A 416 31.09 27.08 -13.60
N GLN A 417 30.07 27.88 -13.94
CA GLN A 417 30.22 29.01 -14.87
C GLN A 417 31.11 30.12 -14.29
N SER A 418 31.05 30.33 -12.98
CA SER A 418 31.86 31.34 -12.29
C SER A 418 33.30 30.90 -11.96
N SER A 419 33.61 29.60 -12.08
CA SER A 419 34.89 29.03 -11.66
C SER A 419 36.03 29.22 -12.69
N GLY A 420 35.77 29.90 -13.81
CA GLY A 420 36.77 30.17 -14.85
C GLY A 420 37.04 28.99 -15.80
N LEU A 421 36.23 27.94 -15.75
CA LEU A 421 36.24 26.84 -16.73
C LEU A 421 35.63 27.29 -18.06
N THR A 422 36.07 26.72 -19.18
CA THR A 422 35.57 27.09 -20.52
C THR A 422 35.26 25.88 -21.38
N GLY A 423 34.38 26.07 -22.37
CA GLY A 423 34.13 25.11 -23.45
C GLY A 423 33.36 23.87 -22.99
N ASP A 424 34.06 22.75 -22.89
CA ASP A 424 33.44 21.43 -22.75
C ASP A 424 32.81 21.20 -21.37
N HIS A 425 33.39 21.76 -20.30
CA HIS A 425 32.86 21.62 -18.94
C HIS A 425 31.50 22.30 -18.77
N ILE A 426 31.36 23.52 -19.29
CA ILE A 426 30.10 24.26 -19.25
C ILE A 426 29.07 23.60 -20.17
N ALA A 427 29.47 23.18 -21.38
CA ALA A 427 28.56 22.51 -22.31
C ALA A 427 28.00 21.19 -21.73
N ASN A 428 28.87 20.35 -21.15
CA ASN A 428 28.46 19.09 -20.53
C ASN A 428 27.57 19.31 -19.30
N ALA A 429 27.89 20.29 -18.46
CA ALA A 429 27.11 20.62 -17.27
C ALA A 429 25.70 21.13 -17.66
N THR A 430 25.60 22.01 -18.66
CA THR A 430 24.31 22.51 -19.17
C THR A 430 23.48 21.38 -19.81
N ALA A 431 24.11 20.48 -20.58
CA ALA A 431 23.41 19.33 -21.17
C ALA A 431 22.87 18.38 -20.07
N ALA A 432 23.66 18.13 -19.02
CA ALA A 432 23.23 17.33 -17.88
C ALA A 432 22.09 18.01 -17.10
N GLN A 433 22.12 19.34 -16.95
CA GLN A 433 21.03 20.11 -16.34
C GLN A 433 19.72 19.93 -17.10
N THR A 434 19.73 20.08 -18.44
CA THR A 434 18.52 19.90 -19.25
C THR A 434 17.96 18.49 -19.15
N ALA A 435 18.82 17.46 -19.24
CA ALA A 435 18.39 16.07 -19.07
C ALA A 435 17.81 15.79 -17.68
N ALA A 436 18.36 16.40 -16.63
CA ALA A 436 17.83 16.29 -15.27
C ALA A 436 16.47 16.97 -15.13
N GLN A 437 16.30 18.17 -15.70
CA GLN A 437 15.02 18.89 -15.71
C GLN A 437 13.92 18.08 -16.40
N GLU A 438 14.18 17.58 -17.61
CA GLU A 438 13.22 16.75 -18.36
C GLU A 438 12.84 15.47 -17.58
N ALA A 439 13.79 14.82 -16.94
CA ALA A 439 13.53 13.60 -16.17
C ALA A 439 12.73 13.88 -14.88
N LEU A 440 12.98 15.01 -14.21
CA LEU A 440 12.23 15.45 -13.03
C LEU A 440 10.79 15.87 -13.39
N GLU A 441 10.61 16.56 -14.51
CA GLU A 441 9.27 16.87 -15.03
C GLU A 441 8.48 15.61 -15.38
N ALA A 442 9.13 14.61 -16.00
CA ALA A 442 8.49 13.33 -16.29
C ALA A 442 8.08 12.57 -15.00
N LEU A 443 8.87 12.66 -13.93
CA LEU A 443 8.52 12.12 -12.62
C LEU A 443 7.28 12.81 -12.04
N LEU A 444 7.23 14.15 -12.06
CA LEU A 444 6.08 14.89 -11.56
C LEU A 444 4.82 14.66 -12.40
N ALA A 445 4.97 14.54 -13.72
CA ALA A 445 3.87 14.19 -14.61
C ALA A 445 3.29 12.81 -14.26
N ALA A 446 4.15 11.82 -14.00
CA ALA A 446 3.71 10.51 -13.52
C ALA A 446 3.00 10.63 -12.16
N ALA A 447 3.52 11.43 -11.22
CA ALA A 447 2.91 11.60 -9.90
C ALA A 447 1.53 12.26 -9.91
N ARG A 448 1.31 13.19 -10.84
CA ARG A 448 0.04 13.93 -10.99
C ARG A 448 -1.02 13.15 -11.76
N ASP A 449 -0.62 12.23 -12.63
CA ASP A 449 -1.52 11.36 -13.38
C ASP A 449 -1.28 9.88 -12.99
N PRO A 450 -1.77 9.47 -11.80
CA PRO A 450 -1.49 8.17 -11.23
C PRO A 450 -2.09 6.97 -11.97
N GLY A 451 -2.55 7.14 -13.21
CA GLY A 451 -3.11 6.07 -14.02
C GLY A 451 -4.35 5.49 -13.35
N ASP A 452 -5.50 6.07 -13.66
CA ASP A 452 -6.71 5.84 -12.90
C ASP A 452 -7.16 4.35 -12.92
N ARG A 453 -6.94 3.67 -11.76
CA ARG A 453 -7.84 2.72 -11.11
C ARG A 453 -9.16 2.42 -11.80
N ALA A 454 -10.00 3.45 -11.68
CA ALA A 454 -11.39 3.46 -12.05
C ALA A 454 -11.53 3.63 -13.57
N SER A 455 -10.75 4.52 -14.20
CA SER A 455 -10.89 4.77 -15.64
C SER A 455 -10.79 3.53 -16.52
N PHE A 456 -9.93 2.55 -16.25
CA PHE A 456 -9.69 1.46 -17.20
C PHE A 456 -10.68 0.30 -17.05
N GLU A 457 -10.98 -0.11 -15.82
CA GLU A 457 -12.05 -1.08 -15.54
C GLU A 457 -13.41 -0.48 -15.90
N ASP A 458 -13.63 0.82 -15.62
CA ASP A 458 -14.82 1.52 -16.06
C ASP A 458 -14.82 1.76 -17.58
N LEU A 459 -13.69 1.99 -18.25
CA LEU A 459 -13.66 2.10 -19.72
C LEU A 459 -13.96 0.76 -20.38
N LEU A 460 -13.40 -0.34 -19.89
CA LEU A 460 -13.71 -1.69 -20.39
C LEU A 460 -15.16 -2.04 -20.07
N ARG A 461 -15.62 -1.86 -18.83
CA ARG A 461 -16.99 -2.11 -18.40
C ARG A 461 -17.98 -1.24 -19.16
N ASN A 462 -17.72 0.05 -19.35
CA ASN A 462 -18.54 0.96 -20.17
C ASN A 462 -18.53 0.52 -21.64
N ALA A 463 -17.37 0.14 -22.21
CA ALA A 463 -17.30 -0.37 -23.58
C ALA A 463 -18.11 -1.67 -23.74
N TYR A 464 -18.05 -2.57 -22.76
CA TYR A 464 -18.84 -3.79 -22.72
C TYR A 464 -20.35 -3.50 -22.55
N GLU A 465 -20.74 -2.60 -21.65
CA GLU A 465 -22.12 -2.17 -21.42
C GLU A 465 -22.70 -1.48 -22.67
N HIS A 466 -21.93 -0.63 -23.36
CA HIS A 466 -22.33 0.01 -24.61
C HIS A 466 -22.52 -1.00 -25.76
N VAL A 467 -21.64 -2.00 -25.88
CA VAL A 467 -21.78 -3.08 -26.86
C VAL A 467 -23.02 -3.92 -26.55
N SER A 468 -23.22 -4.32 -25.29
CA SER A 468 -24.38 -5.11 -24.87
C SER A 468 -25.70 -4.35 -25.06
N ALA A 469 -25.72 -3.04 -24.77
CA ALA A 469 -26.88 -2.18 -25.01
C ALA A 469 -27.21 -2.02 -26.51
N ALA A 470 -26.19 -1.87 -27.36
CA ALA A 470 -26.35 -1.78 -28.81
C ALA A 470 -26.88 -3.10 -29.40
N ILE A 471 -26.38 -4.24 -28.92
CA ILE A 471 -26.83 -5.58 -29.34
C ILE A 471 -28.23 -5.88 -28.80
N SER A 472 -28.54 -5.52 -27.56
CA SER A 472 -29.89 -5.65 -26.99
C SER A 472 -30.91 -4.83 -27.77
N SER A 473 -30.53 -3.63 -28.23
CA SER A 473 -31.36 -2.80 -29.10
C SER A 473 -31.56 -3.44 -30.48
N LEU A 474 -30.52 -4.06 -31.04
CA LEU A 474 -30.61 -4.85 -32.27
C LEU A 474 -31.55 -6.06 -32.12
N ILE A 475 -31.49 -6.79 -31.01
CA ILE A 475 -32.35 -7.95 -30.78
C ILE A 475 -33.82 -7.53 -30.62
N LYS A 476 -34.08 -6.40 -29.93
CA LYS A 476 -35.43 -5.88 -29.69
C LYS A 476 -36.09 -5.28 -30.94
N HIS A 477 -35.31 -4.65 -31.81
CA HIS A 477 -35.80 -3.93 -32.99
C HIS A 477 -35.41 -4.57 -34.33
N GLY A 478 -34.73 -5.72 -34.30
CA GLY A 478 -34.19 -6.42 -35.47
C GLY A 478 -35.24 -7.06 -36.38
N SER A 479 -36.53 -6.97 -36.06
CA SER A 479 -37.62 -7.37 -36.94
C SER A 479 -37.95 -6.33 -38.01
N ASP A 480 -37.43 -5.09 -37.90
CA ASP A 480 -37.56 -4.05 -38.91
C ASP A 480 -36.34 -4.04 -39.84
N PRO A 481 -36.50 -4.37 -41.15
CA PRO A 481 -35.40 -4.41 -42.11
C PRO A 481 -34.66 -3.08 -42.27
N THR A 482 -35.33 -1.95 -42.04
CA THR A 482 -34.74 -0.61 -42.20
C THR A 482 -33.99 -0.14 -40.96
N ALA A 483 -34.47 -0.49 -39.76
CA ALA A 483 -33.81 -0.19 -38.50
C ALA A 483 -32.65 -1.16 -38.18
N MET A 484 -32.70 -2.41 -38.68
CA MET A 484 -31.67 -3.44 -38.49
C MET A 484 -30.27 -2.95 -38.90
N LEU A 485 -30.13 -2.28 -40.05
CA LEU A 485 -28.82 -1.81 -40.52
C LEU A 485 -28.24 -0.70 -39.62
N GLN A 486 -29.10 0.15 -39.05
CA GLN A 486 -28.68 1.20 -38.12
C GLN A 486 -28.14 0.60 -36.83
N TYR A 487 -28.87 -0.37 -36.24
CA TYR A 487 -28.44 -1.03 -35.01
C TYR A 487 -27.23 -1.95 -35.21
N VAL A 488 -27.10 -2.61 -36.36
CA VAL A 488 -25.91 -3.40 -36.70
C VAL A 488 -24.67 -2.51 -36.88
N LYS A 489 -24.82 -1.33 -37.50
CA LYS A 489 -23.72 -0.36 -37.60
C LYS A 489 -23.31 0.18 -36.22
N ALA A 490 -24.28 0.50 -35.36
CA ALA A 490 -24.02 0.93 -33.99
C ALA A 490 -23.27 -0.16 -33.21
N ALA A 491 -23.76 -1.41 -33.23
CA ALA A 491 -23.12 -2.55 -32.57
C ALA A 491 -21.72 -2.85 -33.11
N GLY A 492 -21.51 -2.72 -34.43
CA GLY A 492 -20.19 -2.88 -35.06
C GLY A 492 -19.20 -1.78 -34.68
N SER A 493 -19.66 -0.53 -34.55
CA SER A 493 -18.84 0.60 -34.08
C SER A 493 -18.41 0.38 -32.63
N THR A 494 -19.36 0.14 -31.73
CA THR A 494 -19.07 -0.09 -30.30
C THR A 494 -18.19 -1.33 -30.10
N ALA A 495 -18.35 -2.38 -30.92
CA ALA A 495 -17.49 -3.56 -30.87
C ALA A 495 -16.06 -3.25 -31.32
N THR A 496 -15.87 -2.30 -32.25
CA THR A 496 -14.54 -1.84 -32.66
C THR A 496 -13.87 -1.05 -31.53
N ASP A 497 -14.64 -0.22 -30.82
CA ASP A 497 -14.15 0.51 -29.64
C ASP A 497 -13.73 -0.45 -28.51
N LEU A 498 -14.49 -1.53 -28.31
CA LEU A 498 -14.12 -2.59 -27.39
C LEU A 498 -12.84 -3.32 -27.80
N VAL A 499 -12.66 -3.64 -29.09
CA VAL A 499 -11.43 -4.26 -29.62
C VAL A 499 -10.21 -3.38 -29.40
N ASN A 500 -10.33 -2.07 -29.64
CA ASN A 500 -9.25 -1.11 -29.39
C ASN A 500 -8.90 -1.04 -27.90
N SER A 501 -9.92 -1.07 -27.03
CA SER A 501 -9.74 -1.10 -25.57
C SER A 501 -9.03 -2.38 -25.09
N LEU A 502 -9.38 -3.53 -25.66
CA LEU A 502 -8.73 -4.82 -25.39
C LEU A 502 -7.30 -4.92 -25.92
N ASN A 503 -6.99 -4.33 -27.07
CA ASN A 503 -5.62 -4.28 -27.57
C ASN A 503 -4.73 -3.38 -26.69
N ARG A 504 -5.25 -2.23 -26.26
CA ARG A 504 -4.57 -1.35 -25.31
C ARG A 504 -4.34 -2.03 -23.95
N ALA A 505 -5.31 -2.83 -23.50
CA ALA A 505 -5.18 -3.68 -22.31
C ALA A 505 -4.01 -4.67 -22.42
N ALA A 506 -3.89 -5.32 -23.58
CA ALA A 506 -2.85 -6.29 -23.85
C ALA A 506 -1.45 -5.64 -23.88
N GLU A 507 -1.33 -4.41 -24.38
CA GLU A 507 -0.06 -3.66 -24.40
C GLU A 507 0.42 -3.26 -23.01
N LEU A 508 -0.50 -2.93 -22.10
CA LEU A 508 -0.22 -2.52 -20.73
C LEU A 508 0.00 -3.72 -19.78
N SER A 509 -0.45 -4.91 -20.16
CA SER A 509 -0.32 -6.13 -19.34
C SER A 509 1.15 -6.59 -19.24
N SER A 510 1.61 -6.78 -18.01
CA SER A 510 2.92 -7.39 -17.70
C SER A 510 2.88 -8.92 -17.76
N ASP A 511 1.70 -9.53 -17.61
CA ASP A 511 1.51 -10.98 -17.63
C ASP A 511 1.34 -11.47 -19.09
N PRO A 512 2.23 -12.36 -19.57
CA PRO A 512 2.15 -12.90 -20.92
C PRO A 512 0.88 -13.72 -21.17
N GLU A 513 0.31 -14.39 -20.18
CA GLU A 513 -0.90 -15.20 -20.33
C GLU A 513 -2.15 -14.34 -20.38
N LEU A 514 -2.28 -13.37 -19.47
CA LEU A 514 -3.35 -12.37 -19.52
C LEU A 514 -3.30 -11.56 -20.82
N ARG A 515 -2.10 -11.17 -21.27
CA ARG A 515 -1.91 -10.49 -22.56
C ARG A 515 -2.41 -11.33 -23.73
N ASN A 516 -2.06 -12.61 -23.79
CA ASN A 516 -2.53 -13.51 -24.84
C ASN A 516 -4.05 -13.72 -24.79
N ARG A 517 -4.64 -13.77 -23.60
CA ARG A 517 -6.10 -13.85 -23.40
C ARG A 517 -6.83 -12.59 -23.89
N LEU A 518 -6.32 -11.40 -23.56
CA LEU A 518 -6.87 -10.12 -24.02
C LEU A 518 -6.84 -10.00 -25.55
N LEU A 519 -5.73 -10.42 -26.17
CA LEU A 519 -5.61 -10.46 -27.63
C LEU A 519 -6.55 -11.51 -28.26
N ALA A 520 -6.76 -12.65 -27.61
CA ALA A 520 -7.71 -13.66 -28.08
C ALA A 520 -9.16 -13.15 -28.01
N ALA A 521 -9.52 -12.46 -26.93
CA ALA A 521 -10.82 -11.81 -26.76
C ALA A 521 -11.07 -10.73 -27.82
N ALA A 522 -10.08 -9.85 -28.07
CA ALA A 522 -10.14 -8.83 -29.11
C ALA A 522 -10.39 -9.44 -30.50
N ASN A 523 -9.69 -10.54 -30.82
CA ASN A 523 -9.89 -11.26 -32.07
C ASN A 523 -11.29 -11.89 -32.19
N GLN A 524 -11.84 -12.43 -31.11
CA GLN A 524 -13.18 -13.01 -31.11
C GLN A 524 -14.27 -11.95 -31.28
N VAL A 525 -14.21 -10.85 -30.53
CA VAL A 525 -15.15 -9.72 -30.67
C VAL A 525 -15.14 -9.17 -32.10
N SER A 526 -13.95 -9.00 -32.69
CA SER A 526 -13.79 -8.56 -34.08
C SER A 526 -14.42 -9.51 -35.10
N GLN A 527 -14.23 -10.83 -34.94
CA GLN A 527 -14.81 -11.84 -35.84
C GLN A 527 -16.34 -11.86 -35.79
N PHE A 528 -16.92 -11.77 -34.59
CA PHE A 528 -18.37 -11.73 -34.41
C PHE A 528 -18.99 -10.43 -34.92
N ALA A 529 -18.34 -9.28 -34.71
CA ALA A 529 -18.77 -8.00 -35.26
C ALA A 529 -18.79 -8.01 -36.81
N GLN A 530 -17.76 -8.58 -37.44
CA GLN A 530 -17.71 -8.74 -38.91
C GLN A 530 -18.81 -9.69 -39.42
N ALA A 531 -19.01 -10.82 -38.75
CA ALA A 531 -20.07 -11.77 -39.09
C ALA A 531 -21.48 -11.16 -38.97
N LEU A 532 -21.69 -10.32 -37.96
CA LEU A 532 -22.96 -9.60 -37.75
C LEU A 532 -23.25 -8.62 -38.90
N VAL A 533 -22.25 -7.85 -39.33
CA VAL A 533 -22.38 -6.91 -40.45
C VAL A 533 -22.66 -7.63 -41.78
N LEU A 534 -22.00 -8.77 -42.02
CA LEU A 534 -22.24 -9.57 -43.23
C LEU A 534 -23.63 -10.20 -43.24
N ALA A 535 -24.09 -10.73 -42.10
CA ALA A 535 -25.42 -11.30 -41.98
C ALA A 535 -26.51 -10.24 -42.20
N ALA A 536 -26.31 -9.02 -41.68
CA ALA A 536 -27.24 -7.91 -41.89
C ALA A 536 -27.31 -7.46 -43.35
N LYS A 537 -26.18 -7.39 -44.05
CA LYS A 537 -26.15 -7.10 -45.49
C LYS A 537 -26.89 -8.15 -46.30
N ASN A 538 -26.74 -9.44 -45.96
CA ASN A 538 -27.44 -10.54 -46.62
C ASN A 538 -28.95 -10.52 -46.31
N SER A 539 -29.35 -10.17 -45.08
CA SER A 539 -30.76 -10.01 -44.72
C SER A 539 -31.42 -8.83 -45.44
N LEU A 540 -30.67 -7.76 -45.71
CA LEU A 540 -31.18 -6.61 -46.47
C LEU A 540 -31.29 -6.90 -47.97
N ALA A 541 -30.41 -7.77 -48.51
CA ALA A 541 -30.52 -8.25 -49.89
C ALA A 541 -31.76 -9.14 -50.11
N ASN A 542 -32.29 -9.76 -49.05
CA ASN A 542 -33.47 -10.63 -49.07
C ASN A 542 -34.54 -10.18 -48.04
N PRO A 543 -35.29 -9.07 -48.29
CA PRO A 543 -36.14 -8.40 -47.29
C PRO A 543 -37.39 -9.15 -46.79
N GLY A 544 -37.55 -10.43 -47.15
CA GLY A 544 -38.67 -11.29 -46.71
C GLY A 544 -38.22 -12.67 -46.22
N ASP A 545 -36.92 -12.90 -46.13
CA ASP A 545 -36.36 -14.15 -45.64
C ASP A 545 -36.26 -14.10 -44.11
N ALA A 546 -37.26 -14.70 -43.45
CA ALA A 546 -37.31 -14.83 -41.99
C ALA A 546 -36.07 -15.55 -41.44
N ASP A 547 -35.46 -16.46 -42.20
CA ASP A 547 -34.25 -17.18 -41.80
C ASP A 547 -33.01 -16.28 -41.86
N ALA A 548 -32.97 -15.29 -42.76
CA ALA A 548 -31.88 -14.31 -42.82
C ALA A 548 -31.93 -13.33 -41.63
N ALA A 549 -33.12 -12.83 -41.28
CA ALA A 549 -33.31 -11.96 -40.11
C ALA A 549 -33.06 -12.71 -38.79
N PHE A 550 -33.45 -14.00 -38.73
CA PHE A 550 -33.15 -14.88 -37.60
C PHE A 550 -31.64 -15.09 -37.42
N LYS A 551 -30.87 -15.25 -38.51
CA LYS A 551 -29.40 -15.37 -38.45
C LYS A 551 -28.72 -14.13 -37.89
N VAL A 552 -29.20 -12.92 -38.21
CA VAL A 552 -28.64 -11.67 -37.62
C VAL A 552 -28.86 -11.64 -36.11
N SER A 553 -30.08 -11.95 -35.67
CA SER A 553 -30.42 -12.01 -34.25
C SER A 553 -29.61 -13.08 -33.50
N GLN A 554 -29.43 -14.26 -34.11
CA GLN A 554 -28.64 -15.34 -33.53
C GLN A 554 -27.16 -14.98 -33.37
N ILE A 555 -26.57 -14.25 -34.32
CA ILE A 555 -25.18 -13.78 -34.22
C ILE A 555 -25.06 -12.69 -33.16
N GLY A 556 -26.04 -11.78 -33.07
CA GLY A 556 -26.12 -10.78 -32.01
C GLY A 556 -26.13 -11.41 -30.61
N MET A 557 -27.01 -12.39 -30.37
CA MET A 557 -27.09 -13.09 -29.08
C MET A 557 -25.77 -13.78 -28.69
N LYS A 558 -25.03 -14.30 -29.66
CA LYS A 558 -23.71 -14.92 -29.41
C LYS A 558 -22.64 -13.90 -29.07
N LEU A 559 -22.66 -12.72 -29.71
CA LEU A 559 -21.75 -11.64 -29.38
C LEU A 559 -22.04 -11.07 -27.98
N ASP A 560 -23.32 -10.92 -27.61
CA ASP A 560 -23.71 -10.47 -26.27
C ASP A 560 -23.29 -11.46 -25.18
N ALA A 561 -23.54 -12.76 -25.38
CA ALA A 561 -23.09 -13.80 -24.45
C ALA A 561 -21.57 -13.83 -24.28
N LEU A 562 -20.82 -13.62 -25.38
CA LEU A 562 -19.37 -13.54 -25.35
C LEU A 562 -18.89 -12.30 -24.57
N VAL A 563 -19.53 -11.15 -24.79
CA VAL A 563 -19.22 -9.90 -24.07
C VAL A 563 -19.50 -10.03 -22.57
N GLN A 564 -20.63 -10.62 -22.18
CA GLN A 564 -20.99 -10.86 -20.78
C GLN A 564 -20.04 -11.87 -20.11
N GLN A 565 -19.67 -12.93 -20.83
CA GLN A 565 -18.71 -13.91 -20.34
C GLN A 565 -17.33 -13.29 -20.14
N LEU A 566 -16.85 -12.46 -21.07
CA LEU A 566 -15.59 -11.75 -20.90
C LEU A 566 -15.62 -10.81 -19.69
N LEU A 567 -16.72 -10.06 -19.50
CA LEU A 567 -16.87 -9.17 -18.36
C LEU A 567 -16.83 -9.93 -17.02
N LEU A 568 -17.48 -11.09 -16.97
CA LEU A 568 -17.45 -11.98 -15.79
C LEU A 568 -16.05 -12.55 -15.56
N ASP A 569 -15.42 -13.11 -16.59
CA ASP A 569 -14.10 -13.74 -16.50
C ASP A 569 -13.01 -12.72 -16.10
N PHE A 570 -13.09 -11.47 -16.59
CA PHE A 570 -12.17 -10.40 -16.19
C PHE A 570 -12.45 -9.87 -14.78
N SER A 571 -13.72 -9.78 -14.36
CA SER A 571 -14.06 -9.41 -12.98
C SER A 571 -13.54 -10.43 -11.96
N VAL A 572 -13.53 -11.72 -12.31
CA VAL A 572 -12.99 -12.80 -11.47
C VAL A 572 -11.46 -12.82 -11.50
N ALA A 573 -10.83 -12.65 -12.67
CA ALA A 573 -9.36 -12.62 -12.79
C ALA A 573 -8.72 -11.39 -12.14
N LEU A 574 -9.45 -10.28 -11.98
CA LEU A 574 -9.02 -9.10 -11.23
C LEU A 574 -9.28 -9.21 -9.72
N ALA A 575 -10.19 -10.10 -9.30
CA ALA A 575 -10.53 -10.33 -7.90
C ALA A 575 -9.59 -11.34 -7.20
N ASP A 576 -8.95 -12.26 -7.93
CA ASP A 576 -8.06 -13.28 -7.35
C ASP A 576 -6.67 -13.32 -8.02
N PRO A 577 -5.60 -12.82 -7.35
CA PRO A 577 -4.25 -12.83 -7.88
C PRO A 577 -3.53 -14.19 -7.79
N ASN A 578 -4.15 -15.25 -7.25
CA ASN A 578 -3.49 -16.55 -7.00
C ASN A 578 -3.94 -17.72 -7.90
N LEU A 579 -4.90 -17.53 -8.81
CA LEU A 579 -5.43 -18.63 -9.63
C LEU A 579 -4.62 -18.90 -10.92
N GLY A 580 -3.29 -19.04 -10.78
CA GLY A 580 -2.40 -19.44 -11.89
C GLY A 580 -2.50 -20.92 -12.29
N ASP A 581 -2.95 -21.80 -11.39
CA ASP A 581 -2.74 -23.24 -11.54
C ASP A 581 -4.03 -24.11 -11.67
N GLU A 582 -5.25 -23.55 -11.62
CA GLU A 582 -6.49 -24.35 -11.65
C GLU A 582 -7.29 -24.29 -12.98
N PHE A 583 -6.75 -23.74 -14.07
CA PHE A 583 -7.50 -23.56 -15.33
C PHE A 583 -7.28 -24.63 -16.42
N ASP A 584 -6.86 -25.85 -16.07
CA ASP A 584 -6.75 -26.98 -17.01
C ASP A 584 -8.11 -27.39 -17.64
N ASP A 585 -9.23 -27.05 -16.99
CA ASP A 585 -10.59 -27.32 -17.49
C ASP A 585 -11.03 -26.39 -18.65
N PHE A 586 -10.33 -25.28 -18.90
CA PHE A 586 -10.67 -24.37 -20.00
C PHE A 586 -10.37 -24.99 -21.38
N SER A 587 -9.41 -25.92 -21.45
CA SER A 587 -9.14 -26.71 -22.65
C SER A 587 -10.36 -27.55 -23.05
N ALA A 588 -11.13 -28.06 -22.07
CA ALA A 588 -12.35 -28.82 -22.31
C ALA A 588 -13.50 -27.93 -22.82
N LEU A 589 -13.64 -26.70 -22.32
CA LEU A 589 -14.66 -25.75 -22.76
C LEU A 589 -14.38 -25.17 -24.16
N VAL A 590 -13.11 -24.86 -24.45
CA VAL A 590 -12.64 -24.45 -25.79
C VAL A 590 -12.78 -25.60 -26.79
N ASN A 591 -12.53 -26.84 -26.37
CA ASN A 591 -12.76 -28.01 -27.22
C ASN A 591 -14.27 -28.30 -27.41
N ALA A 592 -15.11 -28.01 -26.42
CA ALA A 592 -16.57 -28.08 -26.54
C ALA A 592 -17.12 -27.00 -27.49
N SER A 593 -16.59 -25.77 -27.46
CA SER A 593 -17.01 -24.69 -28.38
C SER A 593 -16.51 -24.92 -29.81
N LYS A 594 -15.30 -25.47 -29.99
CA LYS A 594 -14.80 -25.95 -31.30
C LYS A 594 -15.62 -27.12 -31.85
N ASN A 595 -16.05 -28.06 -31.00
CA ASN A 595 -16.94 -29.16 -31.38
C ASN A 595 -18.36 -28.68 -31.73
N LEU A 596 -18.84 -27.61 -31.09
CA LEU A 596 -20.11 -26.99 -31.43
C LEU A 596 -20.02 -26.23 -32.75
N GLY A 597 -18.94 -25.48 -32.99
CA GLY A 597 -18.67 -24.79 -34.25
C GLY A 597 -18.52 -25.74 -35.44
N THR A 598 -17.93 -26.92 -35.25
CA THR A 598 -17.86 -27.98 -36.28
C THR A 598 -19.19 -28.70 -36.50
N LYS A 599 -19.99 -28.94 -35.45
CA LYS A 599 -21.37 -29.44 -35.58
C LYS A 599 -22.28 -28.45 -36.32
N VAL A 600 -22.13 -27.15 -36.08
CA VAL A 600 -22.86 -26.07 -36.78
C VAL A 600 -22.44 -25.97 -38.25
N ARG A 601 -21.14 -26.09 -38.57
CA ARG A 601 -20.69 -26.17 -39.98
C ARG A 601 -21.25 -27.41 -40.70
N LYS A 602 -21.31 -28.56 -40.01
CA LYS A 602 -21.92 -29.79 -40.57
C LYS A 602 -23.44 -29.66 -40.74
N PHE A 603 -24.14 -29.00 -39.82
CA PHE A 603 -25.57 -28.70 -39.96
C PHE A 603 -25.85 -27.70 -41.08
N SER A 604 -25.01 -26.67 -41.23
CA SER A 604 -25.08 -25.71 -42.34
C SER A 604 -24.82 -26.38 -43.68
N ALA A 605 -23.85 -27.31 -43.76
CA ALA A 605 -23.56 -28.07 -44.98
C ALA A 605 -24.69 -29.07 -45.31
N ALA A 606 -25.31 -29.69 -44.30
CA ALA A 606 -26.46 -30.59 -44.48
C ALA A 606 -27.73 -29.84 -44.92
N ALA A 607 -27.94 -28.60 -44.44
CA ALA A 607 -29.05 -27.75 -44.86
C ALA A 607 -28.88 -27.27 -46.30
N THR A 608 -27.66 -26.93 -46.74
CA THR A 608 -27.38 -26.57 -48.15
C THR A 608 -27.36 -27.78 -49.10
N GLY A 609 -27.16 -29.00 -48.60
CA GLY A 609 -27.21 -30.23 -49.40
C GLY A 609 -28.63 -30.77 -49.64
N ALA A 610 -29.62 -30.33 -48.86
CA ALA A 610 -31.01 -30.75 -48.99
C ALA A 610 -31.80 -29.99 -50.09
N ASP A 611 -31.29 -28.85 -50.55
CA ASP A 611 -31.91 -28.02 -51.61
C ASP A 611 -31.51 -28.47 -53.05
N GLY A 612 -30.70 -29.52 -53.18
CA GLY A 612 -30.13 -29.97 -54.46
C GLY A 612 -30.68 -31.28 -55.04
N ALA A 613 -31.71 -31.90 -54.44
CA ALA A 613 -32.23 -33.18 -54.91
C ALA A 613 -33.77 -33.22 -54.90
N ASP A 614 -34.39 -32.59 -55.90
CA ASP A 614 -35.75 -32.93 -56.31
C ASP A 614 -35.69 -33.99 -57.42
N GLY A 615 -36.40 -35.10 -57.22
CA GLY A 615 -36.48 -36.20 -58.19
C GLY A 615 -36.67 -37.60 -57.61
N GLY A 616 -37.84 -37.90 -57.04
CA GLY A 616 -38.37 -39.28 -56.92
C GLY A 616 -38.53 -39.85 -55.49
N ALA A 617 -39.78 -40.12 -55.10
CA ALA A 617 -40.16 -40.85 -53.87
C ALA A 617 -39.75 -42.34 -53.89
N PRO A 618 -39.93 -43.18 -52.83
CA PRO A 618 -40.07 -42.99 -51.36
C PRO A 618 -39.15 -43.93 -50.50
N LYS A 619 -39.06 -43.75 -49.16
CA LYS A 619 -39.26 -44.81 -48.11
C LYS A 619 -38.81 -44.41 -46.68
N ARG A 620 -39.64 -44.86 -45.73
CA ARG A 620 -39.55 -44.80 -44.26
C ARG A 620 -38.21 -45.27 -43.69
N SER A 621 -37.74 -44.60 -42.64
CA SER A 621 -37.18 -45.23 -41.43
C SER A 621 -37.19 -44.20 -40.29
N GLY A 622 -38.12 -44.39 -39.35
CA GLY A 622 -38.19 -43.65 -38.10
C GLY A 622 -37.33 -44.32 -37.04
N GLY A 623 -36.66 -43.52 -36.21
CA GLY A 623 -35.90 -44.05 -35.07
C GLY A 623 -35.17 -43.00 -34.23
N GLY A 624 -34.84 -41.82 -34.76
CA GLY A 624 -33.96 -40.87 -34.07
C GLY A 624 -34.63 -39.88 -33.10
N LEU A 625 -35.91 -39.55 -33.29
CA LEU A 625 -36.52 -38.39 -32.62
C LEU A 625 -37.09 -38.64 -31.22
N LEU A 626 -37.20 -39.90 -30.78
CA LEU A 626 -37.77 -40.24 -29.46
C LEU A 626 -36.73 -40.32 -28.32
N ALA A 627 -35.42 -40.37 -28.63
CA ALA A 627 -34.38 -40.43 -27.60
C ALA A 627 -33.98 -39.04 -27.05
N ALA A 628 -34.10 -37.98 -27.86
CA ALA A 628 -33.71 -36.62 -27.46
C ALA A 628 -34.76 -35.93 -26.55
N ALA A 629 -36.03 -36.31 -26.66
CA ALA A 629 -37.11 -35.72 -25.87
C ALA A 629 -37.16 -36.23 -24.41
N ALA A 630 -36.51 -37.36 -24.10
CA ALA A 630 -36.47 -37.92 -22.75
C ALA A 630 -35.37 -37.31 -21.86
N ALA A 631 -34.27 -36.81 -22.45
CA ALA A 631 -33.16 -36.22 -21.69
C ALA A 631 -33.44 -34.78 -21.23
N ALA A 632 -34.29 -34.03 -21.95
CA ALA A 632 -34.58 -32.62 -21.65
C ALA A 632 -35.62 -32.42 -20.53
N ARG A 633 -36.19 -33.49 -19.95
CA ARG A 633 -37.21 -33.40 -18.89
C ARG A 633 -36.70 -33.75 -17.49
N ALA A 634 -35.39 -33.98 -17.33
CA ALA A 634 -34.77 -34.42 -16.07
C ALA A 634 -33.92 -33.36 -15.35
N LEU A 635 -33.79 -32.14 -15.88
CA LEU A 635 -33.05 -31.05 -15.23
C LEU A 635 -34.02 -29.87 -14.99
N GLY A 636 -34.54 -29.78 -13.77
CA GLY A 636 -35.38 -28.68 -13.31
C GLY A 636 -34.56 -27.44 -12.93
N PRO A 637 -35.19 -26.27 -12.73
CA PRO A 637 -34.48 -25.02 -12.49
C PRO A 637 -34.10 -24.91 -11.02
N GLY A 638 -32.80 -24.90 -10.75
CA GLY A 638 -32.25 -24.70 -9.41
C GLY A 638 -31.03 -25.54 -9.11
N GLN A 639 -29.97 -25.42 -9.92
CA GLN A 639 -28.55 -25.51 -9.54
C GLN A 639 -27.73 -24.73 -10.56
#